data_AF-A0A2Z6QKX2-F1
#
_entry.id   AF-A0A2Z6QKX2-F1
#
_cell.length_a   1.000
_cell.length_b   1.000
_cell.length_c   1.000
_cell.angle_alpha   90.00
_cell.angle_beta   90.00
_cell.angle_gamma   90.00
#
_symmetry.space_group_name_H-M   'P 1'
#
loop_
_entity.id
_entity.type
_entity.pdbx_description
1 polymer ?
#
loop_
_entity_poly.entity_id
_entity_poly.type
_entity_poly.pdbx_seq_one_letter_code
_entity_poly.pdbx_strand_id
1 'polypeptide(L)'
;MVDDWSLWSNMNIFKCDYIACTIASMVSTPFRLQHAQFSPTLPDLTLPGHTPLYSCMSPQVFKACLKVLRKRHLYYLSQLIAPSGSYLISWTAYRTAYIAHLKDKRGRSLPHKWYLDIKAHTTLPGSHDQLTDQYVRPPSVASSIILLPGTTTSQKNRHWLVTLDDNGTPLFGKQLSVQPKKDTCVIVHWISDCLSSPGDVVRLRPCPGCDAHVPFPSASKYSAVPPRCTFKISLLRSMILPTNCERIRQSTLEVISPHTWADLSITVIPYYWRLDLLPDFSSSSSIVVGDLTMSPFIENRSSFSSSVPLPSGSHYHYYTDGSLFNLGTPEVSMGWSWVQIISDAGYLNSVATYAHGTIRNWPSSTRAEAAAIYAALSVTPADSAVTIYTDSQAAIDGLRLCASFTYSNSLKGHDGNYWNEFADSLANSAHHSDTAPLLPVDAYTSSHPVRLVYDNVVCESNPRRLFKLHFQATFLKDLLSLKRFQFLYCLFESDDYVVDCELTWFTLNFSPAHDASFQASHAVRHYTFKFKLFLDDLPLLEKLKLTRSDLYIDLLTCRSCRDRMEDLMHLILCSKRRSVMHQILQSYQNHLFSKLREAGDLAEMDPTPMFRKLSSLSCWTISSSNWSSYALIRGCLPAMFIDLFVELSIPRCSAMKVVAAIHNNFIQQLRRRIWNPRTYDKSKWEDAMNITLKLKTTSRPSNLPATSYVPFFSLPPPTHLVTSRDSEVDWIKNSMTQGLPWFKHLSGFMGRLTVLLNNCFCRMRCRFL
;
A
#
# COMPACT_ATOMS: atom_id res chain seq x y z
N MET A 1 7.79 -11.25 -3.01
CA MET A 1 7.45 -9.82 -2.81
C MET A 1 8.46 -9.01 -3.62
N VAL A 2 8.21 -7.73 -3.90
CA VAL A 2 9.20 -6.90 -4.61
C VAL A 2 10.27 -6.47 -3.60
N ASP A 3 11.53 -6.89 -3.82
CA ASP A 3 12.61 -6.71 -2.83
C ASP A 3 13.33 -5.35 -2.97
N ASP A 4 13.29 -4.70 -4.13
CA ASP A 4 13.90 -3.38 -4.34
C ASP A 4 12.96 -2.40 -5.06
N TRP A 5 12.34 -1.49 -4.31
CA TRP A 5 11.40 -0.51 -4.84
C TRP A 5 12.04 0.71 -5.55
N SER A 6 13.37 0.81 -5.59
CA SER A 6 14.12 1.96 -6.12
C SER A 6 13.76 2.31 -7.58
N LEU A 7 13.36 1.28 -8.34
CA LEU A 7 12.96 1.41 -9.74
C LEU A 7 11.66 2.19 -9.89
N TRP A 8 10.67 1.93 -9.04
CA TRP A 8 9.34 2.55 -9.11
C TRP A 8 9.26 3.86 -8.32
N SER A 9 10.09 4.05 -7.29
CA SER A 9 10.08 5.24 -6.41
C SER A 9 10.21 6.58 -7.16
N ASN A 10 10.86 6.57 -8.33
CA ASN A 10 11.07 7.74 -9.17
C ASN A 10 9.92 8.02 -10.17
N MET A 11 8.92 7.14 -10.30
CA MET A 11 7.80 7.34 -11.21
C MET A 11 6.73 8.24 -10.58
N ASN A 12 6.23 9.25 -11.29
CA ASN A 12 5.15 10.13 -10.78
C ASN A 12 3.90 9.34 -10.39
N ILE A 13 3.53 8.31 -11.16
CA ILE A 13 2.39 7.45 -10.85
C ILE A 13 2.57 6.77 -9.48
N PHE A 14 3.80 6.35 -9.17
CA PHE A 14 4.13 5.73 -7.89
C PHE A 14 4.15 6.74 -6.74
N LYS A 15 4.74 7.92 -6.95
CA LYS A 15 4.77 9.02 -5.96
C LYS A 15 3.39 9.57 -5.62
N CYS A 16 2.46 9.52 -6.57
CA CYS A 16 1.08 9.97 -6.39
C CYS A 16 0.13 8.85 -5.92
N ASP A 17 0.54 7.58 -6.01
CA ASP A 17 -0.25 6.46 -5.51
C ASP A 17 0.13 6.14 -4.06
N TYR A 18 -0.81 6.44 -3.19
CA TYR A 18 -0.67 6.27 -1.76
C TYR A 18 -0.46 4.81 -1.34
N ILE A 19 -1.08 3.84 -2.03
CA ILE A 19 -0.93 2.42 -1.71
C ILE A 19 0.47 1.97 -2.12
N ALA A 20 0.93 2.37 -3.30
CA ALA A 20 2.25 2.03 -3.81
C ALA A 20 3.38 2.62 -2.93
N CYS A 21 3.26 3.90 -2.56
CA CYS A 21 4.17 4.54 -1.60
C CYS A 21 4.20 3.81 -0.26
N THR A 22 3.05 3.35 0.26
CA THR A 22 3.03 2.64 1.53
C THR A 22 3.63 1.24 1.42
N ILE A 23 3.36 0.48 0.35
CA ILE A 23 3.99 -0.84 0.15
C ILE A 23 5.52 -0.68 0.05
N ALA A 24 6.03 0.37 -0.62
CA ALA A 24 7.46 0.69 -0.58
C ALA A 24 7.96 1.05 0.82
N SER A 25 7.15 1.75 1.60
CA SER A 25 7.51 2.20 2.96
C SER A 25 7.34 1.11 4.02
N MET A 26 6.71 -0.04 3.69
CA MET A 26 6.53 -1.18 4.61
C MET A 26 7.86 -1.68 5.17
N VAL A 27 8.95 -1.61 4.41
CA VAL A 27 10.29 -1.99 4.87
C VAL A 27 10.79 -1.09 6.01
N SER A 28 10.30 0.16 6.06
CA SER A 28 10.69 1.18 7.04
C SER A 28 9.60 1.50 8.07
N THR A 29 8.49 0.76 8.08
CA THR A 29 7.35 0.99 8.99
C THR A 29 6.97 -0.29 9.73
N PRO A 30 6.18 -0.24 10.82
CA PRO A 30 5.74 -1.43 11.55
C PRO A 30 4.70 -2.28 10.78
N PHE A 31 4.31 -1.86 9.57
CA PHE A 31 3.34 -2.56 8.74
C PHE A 31 3.96 -3.75 8.03
N ARG A 32 3.30 -4.90 8.09
CA ARG A 32 3.71 -6.13 7.41
C ARG A 32 2.52 -6.77 6.71
N LEU A 33 2.79 -7.47 5.61
CA LEU A 33 1.82 -8.36 4.98
C LEU A 33 2.05 -9.77 5.53
N GLN A 34 1.05 -10.33 6.21
CA GLN A 34 1.08 -11.69 6.73
C GLN A 34 0.18 -12.57 5.86
N HIS A 35 0.69 -13.73 5.45
CA HIS A 35 -0.13 -14.74 4.80
C HIS A 35 -1.05 -15.40 5.84
N ALA A 36 -2.34 -15.49 5.54
CA ALA A 36 -3.20 -16.44 6.21
C ALA A 36 -2.69 -17.84 5.87
N GLN A 37 -2.48 -18.70 6.86
CA GLN A 37 -1.81 -20.00 6.70
C GLN A 37 -2.28 -20.76 5.44
N PHE A 38 -1.31 -21.24 4.66
CA PHE A 38 -1.52 -21.91 3.38
C PHE A 38 -2.22 -23.26 3.58
N SER A 39 -3.36 -23.46 2.91
CA SER A 39 -3.64 -24.76 2.32
C SER A 39 -2.68 -24.92 1.13
N PRO A 40 -1.94 -26.04 0.99
CA PRO A 40 -0.98 -26.23 -0.10
C PRO A 40 -1.65 -26.32 -1.49
N THR A 41 -2.98 -26.23 -1.55
CA THR A 41 -3.80 -26.38 -2.76
C THR A 41 -4.30 -25.06 -3.36
N LEU A 42 -4.03 -23.90 -2.77
CA LEU A 42 -4.36 -22.64 -3.46
C LEU A 42 -3.29 -22.35 -4.52
N PRO A 43 -3.64 -22.32 -5.82
CA PRO A 43 -2.69 -21.94 -6.85
C PRO A 43 -2.23 -20.52 -6.56
N ASP A 44 -0.92 -20.37 -6.41
CA ASP A 44 -0.26 -19.08 -6.32
C ASP A 44 -0.88 -18.14 -7.36
N LEU A 45 -1.51 -17.04 -6.92
CA LEU A 45 -2.12 -16.04 -7.79
C LEU A 45 -1.05 -15.22 -8.55
N THR A 46 0.18 -15.74 -8.65
CA THR A 46 1.06 -15.44 -9.76
C THR A 46 0.42 -16.00 -11.03
N LEU A 47 -0.07 -15.10 -11.89
CA LEU A 47 -0.23 -15.40 -13.32
C LEU A 47 0.92 -16.34 -13.74
N PRO A 48 0.67 -17.49 -14.40
CA PRO A 48 1.65 -18.57 -14.55
C PRO A 48 2.94 -18.05 -15.21
N GLY A 49 3.92 -17.73 -14.36
CA GLY A 49 5.12 -17.02 -14.76
C GLY A 49 6.01 -16.68 -13.55
N HIS A 50 7.08 -17.46 -13.37
CA HIS A 50 7.92 -17.34 -12.17
C HIS A 50 8.97 -16.20 -12.19
N THR A 51 9.25 -15.56 -13.33
CA THR A 51 10.33 -14.56 -13.45
C THR A 51 9.78 -13.28 -14.07
N PRO A 52 9.53 -12.22 -13.29
CA PRO A 52 9.03 -10.94 -13.80
C PRO A 52 10.01 -10.28 -14.78
N LEU A 53 9.53 -9.66 -15.86
CA LEU A 53 10.43 -9.04 -16.84
C LEU A 53 11.29 -7.92 -16.28
N TYR A 54 10.85 -7.22 -15.22
CA TYR A 54 11.64 -6.14 -14.63
C TYR A 54 12.93 -6.63 -13.98
N SER A 55 13.03 -7.89 -13.56
CA SER A 55 14.26 -8.47 -13.00
C SER A 55 15.22 -8.98 -14.07
N CYS A 56 14.79 -9.04 -15.33
CA CYS A 56 15.57 -9.50 -16.49
C CYS A 56 15.90 -8.36 -17.47
N MET A 57 15.71 -7.10 -17.06
CA MET A 57 15.83 -5.93 -17.92
C MET A 57 16.55 -4.81 -17.21
N SER A 58 17.20 -3.94 -18.00
CA SER A 58 17.78 -2.72 -17.47
C SER A 58 16.68 -1.73 -17.04
N PRO A 59 16.86 -1.04 -15.89
CA PRO A 59 15.88 -0.09 -15.34
C PRO A 59 15.38 0.98 -16.31
N GLN A 60 16.29 1.49 -17.14
CA GLN A 60 16.01 2.55 -18.09
C GLN A 60 15.17 2.05 -19.28
N VAL A 61 15.48 0.86 -19.80
CA VAL A 61 14.75 0.26 -20.91
C VAL A 61 13.36 -0.16 -20.46
N PHE A 62 13.24 -0.80 -19.29
CA PHE A 62 11.95 -1.20 -18.73
C PHE A 62 10.98 -0.02 -18.58
N LYS A 63 11.45 1.12 -18.03
CA LYS A 63 10.66 2.35 -17.91
C LYS A 63 10.19 2.87 -19.27
N ALA A 64 11.09 2.91 -20.26
CA ALA A 64 10.77 3.39 -21.60
C ALA A 64 9.76 2.49 -22.33
N CYS A 65 9.78 1.18 -22.10
CA CYS A 65 8.94 0.21 -22.80
C CYS A 65 7.73 -0.31 -22.02
N LEU A 66 7.50 0.12 -20.77
CA LEU A 66 6.41 -0.38 -19.91
C LEU A 66 5.02 -0.31 -20.58
N LYS A 67 4.72 0.79 -21.29
CA LYS A 67 3.45 0.94 -22.03
C LYS A 67 3.31 -0.10 -23.14
N VAL A 68 4.41 -0.44 -23.80
CA VAL A 68 4.46 -1.43 -24.90
C VAL A 68 4.29 -2.84 -24.35
N LEU A 69 4.98 -3.18 -23.25
CA LEU A 69 4.87 -4.47 -22.58
C LEU A 69 3.44 -4.72 -22.07
N ARG A 70 2.82 -3.73 -21.42
CA ARG A 70 1.41 -3.80 -20.97
C ARG A 70 0.42 -3.98 -22.11
N LYS A 71 0.58 -3.24 -23.21
CA LYS A 71 -0.27 -3.39 -24.41
C LYS A 71 -0.16 -4.78 -25.03
N ARG A 72 0.98 -5.47 -24.84
CA ARG A 72 1.26 -6.81 -25.35
C ARG A 72 1.04 -7.93 -24.32
N HIS A 73 0.54 -7.61 -23.12
CA HIS A 73 0.38 -8.55 -22.01
C HIS A 73 1.65 -9.34 -21.66
N LEU A 74 2.82 -8.71 -21.82
CA LEU A 74 4.12 -9.29 -21.46
C LEU A 74 4.51 -8.84 -20.05
N TYR A 75 4.51 -9.79 -19.12
CA TYR A 75 4.78 -9.58 -17.70
C TYR A 75 5.93 -10.46 -17.20
N TYR A 76 6.11 -11.66 -17.77
CA TYR A 76 7.07 -12.66 -17.31
C TYR A 76 7.97 -13.17 -18.43
N LEU A 77 9.20 -13.56 -18.07
CA LEU A 77 10.17 -14.16 -18.99
C LEU A 77 9.64 -15.47 -19.58
N SER A 78 8.86 -16.25 -18.82
CA SER A 78 8.25 -17.50 -19.28
C SER A 78 7.39 -17.36 -20.52
N GLN A 79 6.85 -16.18 -20.79
CA GLN A 79 6.07 -15.89 -22.01
C GLN A 79 6.95 -15.77 -23.26
N LEU A 80 8.28 -15.76 -23.09
CA LEU A 80 9.29 -15.59 -24.13
C LEU A 80 10.28 -16.77 -24.19
N ILE A 81 10.10 -17.81 -23.35
CA ILE A 81 10.94 -19.02 -23.32
C ILE A 81 10.26 -20.12 -24.14
N ALA A 82 11.06 -20.93 -24.85
CA ALA A 82 10.57 -22.09 -25.57
C ALA A 82 10.00 -23.16 -24.60
N PRO A 83 9.01 -23.97 -24.99
CA PRO A 83 8.47 -25.10 -24.21
C PRO A 83 9.51 -26.03 -23.56
N SER A 84 10.71 -26.15 -24.16
CA SER A 84 11.85 -26.88 -23.60
C SER A 84 12.44 -26.27 -22.31
N GLY A 85 12.05 -25.04 -21.97
CA GLY A 85 12.53 -24.30 -20.81
C GLY A 85 13.98 -23.81 -20.90
N SER A 86 14.70 -24.14 -21.99
CA SER A 86 16.16 -23.99 -22.08
C SER A 86 16.62 -22.87 -23.04
N TYR A 87 15.73 -22.38 -23.90
CA TYR A 87 16.05 -21.39 -24.94
C TYR A 87 15.05 -20.24 -24.94
N LEU A 88 15.51 -19.03 -25.23
CA LEU A 88 14.65 -17.89 -25.53
C LEU A 88 14.07 -18.05 -26.94
N ILE A 89 12.77 -17.79 -27.12
CA ILE A 89 12.13 -17.82 -28.44
C ILE A 89 12.77 -16.75 -29.32
N SER A 90 13.25 -17.11 -30.51
CA SER A 90 13.87 -16.16 -31.44
C SER A 90 12.89 -15.07 -31.86
N TRP A 91 13.39 -13.86 -32.16
CA TRP A 91 12.53 -12.74 -32.58
C TRP A 91 11.65 -13.11 -33.79
N THR A 92 12.19 -13.93 -34.69
CA THR A 92 11.50 -14.42 -35.88
C THR A 92 10.35 -15.36 -35.50
N ALA A 93 10.59 -16.29 -34.58
CA ALA A 93 9.57 -17.22 -34.07
C ALA A 93 8.48 -16.47 -33.28
N TYR A 94 8.86 -15.58 -32.37
CA TYR A 94 7.92 -14.74 -31.61
C TYR A 94 7.05 -13.87 -32.54
N ARG A 95 7.64 -13.32 -33.60
CA ARG A 95 6.89 -12.55 -34.60
C ARG A 95 5.88 -13.41 -35.36
N THR A 96 6.29 -14.61 -35.75
CA THR A 96 5.47 -15.51 -36.57
C THR A 96 4.31 -16.12 -35.77
N ALA A 97 4.57 -16.51 -34.52
CA ALA A 97 3.57 -17.14 -33.65
C ALA A 97 2.64 -16.15 -32.95
N TYR A 98 3.11 -14.94 -32.61
CA TYR A 98 2.37 -14.04 -31.71
C TYR A 98 2.04 -12.67 -32.33
N ILE A 99 2.94 -12.10 -33.14
CA ILE A 99 2.71 -10.78 -33.78
C ILE A 99 1.79 -10.91 -35.01
N ALA A 100 1.84 -12.02 -35.74
CA ALA A 100 1.01 -12.25 -36.93
C ALA A 100 -0.51 -12.22 -36.66
N HIS A 101 -0.94 -12.47 -35.42
CA HIS A 101 -2.35 -12.46 -35.01
C HIS A 101 -2.87 -11.10 -34.53
N LEU A 102 -2.04 -10.05 -34.47
CA LEU A 102 -2.43 -8.71 -34.03
C LEU A 102 -2.91 -7.83 -35.20
N LYS A 103 -4.00 -7.06 -34.99
CA LYS A 103 -4.67 -6.19 -36.01
C LYS A 103 -3.79 -5.08 -36.61
N ASP A 104 -2.63 -4.78 -36.04
CA ASP A 104 -1.81 -3.59 -36.38
C ASP A 104 -0.61 -3.98 -37.28
N LYS A 105 -0.81 -3.95 -38.60
CA LYS A 105 0.15 -4.42 -39.63
C LYS A 105 1.20 -3.36 -40.03
N ARG A 106 1.89 -2.72 -39.08
CA ARG A 106 3.07 -1.88 -39.41
C ARG A 106 4.36 -2.64 -39.17
N GLY A 107 4.97 -3.05 -40.29
CA GLY A 107 6.20 -3.84 -40.34
C GLY A 107 7.38 -3.18 -39.60
N ARG A 108 8.10 -3.99 -38.82
CA ARG A 108 9.49 -3.75 -38.45
C ARG A 108 10.21 -5.10 -38.50
N SER A 109 11.16 -5.23 -39.41
CA SER A 109 12.01 -6.41 -39.59
C SER A 109 12.98 -6.61 -38.42
N LEU A 110 13.27 -5.54 -37.66
CA LEU A 110 14.29 -5.51 -36.62
C LEU A 110 13.76 -5.86 -35.21
N PRO A 111 14.56 -6.56 -34.38
CA PRO A 111 14.25 -6.78 -32.96
C PRO A 111 14.05 -5.47 -32.21
N HIS A 112 13.01 -5.39 -31.38
CA HIS A 112 12.76 -4.19 -30.58
C HIS A 112 13.80 -4.07 -29.45
N LYS A 113 14.16 -2.83 -29.08
CA LYS A 113 15.14 -2.55 -28.01
C LYS A 113 14.89 -3.29 -26.69
N TRP A 114 13.62 -3.52 -26.32
CA TRP A 114 13.26 -4.26 -25.09
C TRP A 114 13.58 -5.76 -25.20
N TYR A 115 13.44 -6.36 -26.39
CA TYR A 115 13.74 -7.78 -26.60
C TYR A 115 15.25 -8.02 -26.63
N LEU A 116 16.00 -7.11 -27.25
CA LEU A 116 17.47 -7.16 -27.23
C LEU A 116 18.03 -7.01 -25.81
N ASP A 117 17.41 -6.14 -25.00
CA ASP A 117 17.79 -5.94 -23.60
C ASP A 117 17.54 -7.22 -22.77
N ILE A 118 16.38 -7.86 -22.92
CA ILE A 118 16.11 -9.17 -22.29
C ILE A 118 17.14 -10.21 -22.74
N LYS A 119 17.32 -10.38 -24.05
CA LYS A 119 18.29 -11.34 -24.61
C LYS A 119 19.69 -11.14 -24.02
N ALA A 120 20.16 -9.90 -23.93
CA ALA A 120 21.47 -9.59 -23.38
C ALA A 120 21.62 -9.97 -21.89
N HIS A 121 20.55 -9.95 -21.10
CA HIS A 121 20.58 -10.27 -19.67
C HIS A 121 20.23 -11.73 -19.37
N THR A 122 19.53 -12.44 -20.27
CA THR A 122 19.03 -13.79 -20.02
C THR A 122 19.72 -14.91 -20.80
N THR A 123 20.51 -14.59 -21.83
CA THR A 123 21.16 -15.59 -22.71
C THR A 123 22.67 -15.58 -22.60
N LEU A 124 23.30 -16.74 -22.87
CA LEU A 124 24.76 -16.85 -22.95
C LEU A 124 25.29 -16.17 -24.23
N PRO A 125 26.41 -15.42 -24.19
CA PRO A 125 27.00 -14.83 -25.39
C PRO A 125 27.45 -15.90 -26.39
N GLY A 126 26.96 -15.82 -27.64
CA GLY A 126 27.40 -16.71 -28.73
C GLY A 126 26.70 -18.08 -28.80
N SER A 127 25.73 -18.37 -27.94
CA SER A 127 25.09 -19.70 -27.82
C SER A 127 23.71 -19.81 -28.51
N HIS A 128 23.45 -19.03 -29.56
CA HIS A 128 22.18 -19.09 -30.31
C HIS A 128 20.91 -19.05 -29.41
N ASP A 129 20.82 -18.07 -28.50
CA ASP A 129 19.66 -17.82 -27.63
C ASP A 129 19.43 -18.84 -26.48
N GLN A 130 20.46 -19.62 -26.11
CA GLN A 130 20.43 -20.46 -24.91
C GLN A 130 20.39 -19.61 -23.64
N LEU A 131 19.48 -19.95 -22.71
CA LEU A 131 19.33 -19.26 -21.44
C LEU A 131 20.49 -19.56 -20.49
N THR A 132 20.84 -18.61 -19.63
CA THR A 132 21.75 -18.86 -18.51
C THR A 132 21.07 -19.74 -17.46
N ASP A 133 21.84 -20.56 -16.72
CA ASP A 133 21.32 -21.59 -15.81
C ASP A 133 20.27 -21.06 -14.81
N GLN A 134 20.40 -19.82 -14.36
CA GLN A 134 19.45 -19.16 -13.45
C GLN A 134 18.05 -18.92 -14.06
N TYR A 135 17.91 -18.97 -15.38
CA TYR A 135 16.66 -18.77 -16.12
C TYR A 135 16.18 -20.04 -16.84
N VAL A 136 16.98 -21.11 -16.85
CA VAL A 136 16.59 -22.43 -17.40
C VAL A 136 15.49 -23.03 -16.53
N ARG A 137 14.51 -23.67 -17.15
CA ARG A 137 13.43 -24.38 -16.46
C ARG A 137 13.28 -25.81 -16.94
N PRO A 138 12.77 -26.72 -16.08
CA PRO A 138 12.34 -28.04 -16.52
C PRO A 138 11.30 -27.92 -17.64
N PRO A 139 11.34 -28.77 -18.67
CA PRO A 139 10.36 -28.75 -19.73
C PRO A 139 8.95 -28.93 -19.16
N SER A 140 8.02 -28.08 -19.57
CA SER A 140 6.62 -28.23 -19.17
C SER A 140 6.07 -29.54 -19.75
N VAL A 141 5.56 -30.43 -18.89
CA VAL A 141 5.14 -31.82 -19.23
C VAL A 141 4.05 -31.89 -20.32
N ALA A 142 3.40 -30.78 -20.66
CA ALA A 142 2.46 -30.69 -21.78
C ALA A 142 3.07 -29.92 -22.95
N SER A 143 3.67 -30.63 -23.92
CA SER A 143 3.79 -30.08 -25.27
C SER A 143 2.38 -29.80 -25.79
N SER A 144 2.10 -28.55 -26.14
CA SER A 144 0.83 -28.15 -26.78
C SER A 144 0.78 -28.52 -28.27
N ILE A 145 1.87 -29.10 -28.81
CA ILE A 145 1.96 -29.54 -30.20
C ILE A 145 1.50 -31.00 -30.29
N ILE A 146 0.30 -31.21 -30.80
CA ILE A 146 -0.21 -32.55 -31.14
C ILE A 146 0.35 -32.92 -32.52
N LEU A 147 1.45 -33.66 -32.54
CA LEU A 147 1.94 -34.30 -33.76
C LEU A 147 1.22 -35.63 -33.96
N LEU A 148 0.77 -35.88 -35.19
CA LEU A 148 0.10 -37.13 -35.54
C LEU A 148 1.12 -38.22 -35.92
N PRO A 149 0.95 -39.45 -35.45
CA PRO A 149 1.70 -40.61 -35.91
C PRO A 149 1.70 -40.77 -37.43
N GLY A 150 2.85 -41.16 -38.01
CA GLY A 150 2.96 -41.50 -39.43
C GLY A 150 2.07 -42.67 -39.86
N THR A 151 1.66 -43.53 -38.91
CA THR A 151 0.71 -44.63 -39.14
C THR A 151 -0.69 -44.16 -39.56
N THR A 152 -1.05 -42.89 -39.31
CA THR A 152 -2.32 -42.31 -39.75
C THR A 152 -2.33 -41.91 -41.24
N THR A 153 -1.21 -42.06 -41.94
CA THR A 153 -1.08 -41.68 -43.36
C THR A 153 -1.76 -42.68 -44.29
N SER A 154 -2.44 -42.17 -45.33
CA SER A 154 -3.05 -42.98 -46.39
C SER A 154 -2.41 -42.69 -47.74
N GLN A 155 -2.66 -43.53 -48.75
CA GLN A 155 -2.18 -43.26 -50.12
C GLN A 155 -2.85 -42.02 -50.76
N LYS A 156 -4.00 -41.56 -50.24
CA LYS A 156 -4.74 -40.40 -50.76
C LYS A 156 -4.21 -39.06 -50.24
N ASN A 157 -3.65 -39.02 -49.02
CA ASN A 157 -3.14 -37.80 -48.39
C ASN A 157 -1.63 -37.91 -48.15
N ARG A 158 -0.83 -37.22 -48.98
CA ARG A 158 0.64 -37.20 -48.83
C ARG A 158 1.06 -36.14 -47.83
N HIS A 159 1.63 -36.57 -46.71
CA HIS A 159 2.09 -35.67 -45.67
C HIS A 159 3.60 -35.43 -45.72
N TRP A 160 4.06 -34.38 -45.04
CA TRP A 160 5.47 -34.25 -44.67
C TRP A 160 5.70 -35.07 -43.42
N LEU A 161 6.81 -35.77 -43.36
CA LEU A 161 7.19 -36.64 -42.26
C LEU A 161 8.53 -36.19 -41.69
N VAL A 162 8.67 -36.36 -40.39
CA VAL A 162 9.91 -36.26 -39.64
C VAL A 162 10.17 -37.58 -38.91
N THR A 163 11.41 -38.06 -38.98
CA THR A 163 11.90 -39.24 -38.26
C THR A 163 13.36 -38.99 -37.83
N LEU A 164 13.99 -39.94 -37.14
CA LEU A 164 15.40 -39.86 -36.77
C LEU A 164 16.21 -40.91 -37.55
N ASP A 165 17.48 -40.61 -37.80
CA ASP A 165 18.46 -41.62 -38.24
C ASP A 165 19.01 -42.41 -37.02
N ASP A 166 19.89 -43.38 -37.29
CA ASP A 166 20.52 -44.22 -36.26
C ASP A 166 21.41 -43.42 -35.29
N ASN A 167 21.80 -42.19 -35.67
CA ASN A 167 22.57 -41.26 -34.84
C ASN A 167 21.68 -40.26 -34.09
N GLY A 168 20.36 -40.39 -34.17
CA GLY A 168 19.40 -39.48 -33.54
C GLY A 168 19.24 -38.12 -34.23
N THR A 169 19.74 -37.96 -35.45
CA THR A 169 19.59 -36.73 -36.24
C THR A 169 18.27 -36.69 -37.00
N PRO A 170 17.61 -35.53 -37.13
CA PRO A 170 16.31 -35.45 -37.78
C PRO A 170 16.38 -35.59 -39.29
N LEU A 171 15.61 -36.55 -39.80
CA LEU A 171 15.37 -36.77 -41.22
C LEU A 171 14.00 -36.23 -41.61
N PHE A 172 13.96 -35.38 -42.63
CA PHE A 172 12.74 -34.76 -43.14
C PHE A 172 12.42 -35.24 -44.55
N GLY A 173 11.13 -35.43 -44.84
CA GLY A 173 10.75 -35.67 -46.23
C GLY A 173 9.27 -35.72 -46.52
N LYS A 174 8.95 -35.69 -47.82
CA LYS A 174 7.57 -35.75 -48.31
C LYS A 174 7.23 -37.17 -48.80
N GLN A 175 6.10 -37.70 -48.35
CA GLN A 175 5.59 -39.02 -48.72
C GLN A 175 5.39 -39.19 -50.24
N LEU A 176 5.99 -40.23 -50.81
CA LEU A 176 5.81 -40.67 -52.20
C LEU A 176 4.88 -41.89 -52.29
N SER A 177 5.18 -42.93 -51.50
CA SER A 177 4.42 -44.18 -51.47
C SER A 177 4.37 -44.74 -50.06
N VAL A 178 3.23 -45.34 -49.69
CA VAL A 178 3.03 -45.97 -48.38
C VAL A 178 2.66 -47.43 -48.59
N GLN A 179 3.31 -48.31 -47.83
CA GLN A 179 3.05 -49.73 -47.71
C GLN A 179 2.58 -50.03 -46.29
N PRO A 180 1.28 -49.81 -45.96
CA PRO A 180 0.77 -49.92 -44.58
C PRO A 180 1.00 -51.31 -43.99
N LYS A 181 0.83 -52.37 -44.82
CA LYS A 181 1.04 -53.78 -44.40
C LYS A 181 2.48 -54.10 -43.98
N LYS A 182 3.45 -53.28 -44.40
CA LYS A 182 4.88 -53.45 -44.07
C LYS A 182 5.41 -52.31 -43.20
N ASP A 183 4.51 -51.48 -42.64
CA ASP A 183 4.82 -50.28 -41.86
C ASP A 183 5.89 -49.35 -42.49
N THR A 184 6.00 -49.32 -43.81
CA THR A 184 7.09 -48.60 -44.48
C THR A 184 6.58 -47.59 -45.49
N CYS A 185 7.30 -46.49 -45.58
CA CYS A 185 6.99 -45.36 -46.45
C CYS A 185 8.24 -44.94 -47.21
N VAL A 186 8.09 -44.62 -48.49
CA VAL A 186 9.15 -43.98 -49.27
C VAL A 186 8.90 -42.48 -49.29
N ILE A 187 9.90 -41.69 -48.87
CA ILE A 187 9.86 -40.22 -48.84
C ILE A 187 10.89 -39.59 -49.79
N VAL A 188 10.60 -38.39 -50.29
CA VAL A 188 11.59 -37.49 -50.90
C VAL A 188 12.37 -36.81 -49.79
N HIS A 189 13.70 -36.92 -49.81
CA HIS A 189 14.56 -36.34 -48.78
C HIS A 189 14.70 -34.83 -48.87
N TRP A 190 14.59 -34.16 -47.74
CA TRP A 190 14.87 -32.74 -47.55
C TRP A 190 15.78 -32.54 -46.34
N ILE A 191 16.67 -31.56 -46.41
CA ILE A 191 17.67 -31.27 -45.37
C ILE A 191 17.34 -29.96 -44.65
N SER A 192 17.80 -29.86 -43.40
CA SER A 192 17.60 -28.70 -42.51
C SER A 192 18.84 -28.49 -41.65
N ASP A 193 19.16 -27.23 -41.34
CA ASP A 193 20.22 -26.80 -40.41
C ASP A 193 19.71 -26.64 -38.97
N CYS A 194 18.55 -27.22 -38.65
CA CYS A 194 17.85 -27.00 -37.38
C CYS A 194 18.59 -27.47 -36.12
N LEU A 195 19.60 -28.34 -36.23
CA LEU A 195 20.46 -28.71 -35.10
C LEU A 195 21.43 -27.59 -34.71
N SER A 196 21.83 -26.74 -35.65
CA SER A 196 22.73 -25.60 -35.40
C SER A 196 22.01 -24.40 -34.79
N SER A 197 20.69 -24.33 -34.90
CA SER A 197 19.87 -23.25 -34.32
C SER A 197 18.49 -23.79 -33.90
N PRO A 198 18.41 -24.57 -32.80
CA PRO A 198 17.18 -25.29 -32.41
C PRO A 198 15.97 -24.39 -32.14
N GLY A 199 16.21 -23.14 -31.71
CA GLY A 199 15.18 -22.14 -31.43
C GLY A 199 14.66 -21.37 -32.65
N ASP A 200 15.19 -21.63 -33.84
CA ASP A 200 14.66 -21.08 -35.09
C ASP A 200 13.66 -22.03 -35.75
N VAL A 201 12.78 -21.46 -36.60
CA VAL A 201 11.79 -22.23 -37.37
C VAL A 201 12.48 -23.20 -38.33
N VAL A 202 11.98 -24.43 -38.43
CA VAL A 202 12.59 -25.46 -39.30
C VAL A 202 12.42 -25.08 -40.77
N ARG A 203 13.53 -24.95 -41.49
CA ARG A 203 13.61 -24.64 -42.93
C ARG A 203 14.16 -25.83 -43.70
N LEU A 204 13.36 -26.35 -44.61
CA LEU A 204 13.69 -27.51 -45.42
C LEU A 204 14.15 -27.08 -46.81
N ARG A 205 15.28 -27.64 -47.28
CA ARG A 205 15.78 -27.49 -48.66
C ARG A 205 15.88 -28.85 -49.37
N PRO A 206 15.72 -28.92 -50.70
CA PRO A 206 15.84 -30.19 -51.43
C PRO A 206 17.21 -30.81 -51.21
N CYS A 207 17.25 -32.12 -50.93
CA CYS A 207 18.52 -32.83 -50.85
C CYS A 207 19.21 -32.86 -52.24
N PRO A 208 20.51 -32.52 -52.34
CA PRO A 208 21.24 -32.55 -53.61
C PRO A 208 21.52 -33.98 -54.12
N GLY A 209 21.30 -35.00 -53.29
CA GLY A 209 21.68 -36.40 -53.51
C GLY A 209 22.64 -36.83 -52.41
N CYS A 210 22.28 -37.88 -51.66
CA CYS A 210 23.14 -38.45 -50.61
C CYS A 210 23.21 -39.98 -50.77
N ASP A 211 24.21 -40.60 -50.15
CA ASP A 211 24.56 -42.01 -50.32
C ASP A 211 23.45 -43.00 -49.88
N ALA A 212 22.49 -42.53 -49.09
CA ALA A 212 21.34 -43.33 -48.65
C ALA A 212 20.14 -43.34 -49.64
N HIS A 213 20.37 -42.96 -50.91
CA HIS A 213 19.36 -43.04 -51.97
C HIS A 213 18.97 -44.50 -52.25
N VAL A 214 17.69 -44.83 -52.04
CA VAL A 214 17.13 -46.11 -52.46
C VAL A 214 16.48 -45.97 -53.83
N PRO A 215 16.89 -46.76 -54.85
CA PRO A 215 16.29 -46.73 -56.19
C PRO A 215 14.79 -47.03 -56.10
N PHE A 216 13.96 -46.08 -56.54
CA PHE A 216 12.52 -46.27 -56.63
C PHE A 216 12.15 -46.54 -58.10
N PRO A 217 11.35 -47.58 -58.41
CA PRO A 217 11.02 -47.92 -59.78
C PRO A 217 10.36 -46.72 -60.49
N SER A 218 10.91 -46.35 -61.63
CA SER A 218 10.58 -45.18 -62.47
C SER A 218 9.18 -45.23 -63.12
N ALA A 219 8.27 -46.02 -62.57
CA ALA A 219 6.89 -46.16 -63.02
C ALA A 219 5.91 -45.77 -61.89
N SER A 220 5.84 -44.48 -61.55
CA SER A 220 4.66 -43.96 -60.85
C SER A 220 4.18 -42.68 -61.54
N LYS A 221 2.93 -42.70 -62.03
CA LYS A 221 2.23 -41.62 -62.75
C LYS A 221 2.00 -40.34 -61.91
N TYR A 222 2.75 -40.11 -60.82
CA TYR A 222 2.26 -39.30 -59.70
C TYR A 222 3.26 -38.32 -59.06
N SER A 223 4.40 -37.98 -59.67
CA SER A 223 5.15 -36.76 -59.31
C SER A 223 5.53 -35.95 -60.55
N ALA A 224 5.33 -34.64 -60.51
CA ALA A 224 5.69 -33.72 -61.59
C ALA A 224 7.22 -33.45 -61.68
N VAL A 225 7.98 -34.00 -60.73
CA VAL A 225 9.44 -33.87 -60.62
C VAL A 225 10.02 -35.23 -60.20
N PRO A 226 11.01 -35.79 -60.91
CA PRO A 226 11.72 -36.98 -60.46
C PRO A 226 12.51 -36.65 -59.18
N PRO A 227 12.33 -37.40 -58.08
CA PRO A 227 13.02 -37.11 -56.82
C PRO A 227 14.50 -37.42 -56.95
N ARG A 228 15.37 -36.45 -56.59
CA ARG A 228 16.84 -36.62 -56.60
C ARG A 228 17.36 -37.54 -55.50
N CYS A 229 16.59 -37.69 -54.41
CA CYS A 229 16.95 -38.55 -53.29
C CYS A 229 15.70 -39.10 -52.60
N THR A 230 15.68 -40.41 -52.34
CA THR A 230 14.54 -41.14 -51.77
C THR A 230 14.99 -42.06 -50.66
N PHE A 231 14.23 -42.08 -49.56
CA PHE A 231 14.49 -42.93 -48.39
C PHE A 231 13.30 -43.81 -48.10
N LYS A 232 13.56 -45.00 -47.59
CA LYS A 232 12.55 -45.86 -46.99
C LYS A 232 12.60 -45.68 -45.47
N ILE A 233 11.51 -45.20 -44.87
CA ILE A 233 11.38 -44.97 -43.43
C ILE A 233 10.27 -45.86 -42.84
N SER A 234 10.34 -46.14 -41.53
CA SER A 234 9.25 -46.81 -40.79
C SER A 234 8.19 -45.78 -40.39
N LEU A 235 6.91 -46.10 -40.64
CA LEU A 235 5.79 -45.25 -40.24
C LEU A 235 5.54 -45.29 -38.74
N LEU A 236 5.86 -46.39 -38.04
CA LEU A 236 5.86 -46.46 -36.59
C LEU A 236 6.89 -45.52 -35.97
N ARG A 237 8.05 -45.29 -36.59
CA ARG A 237 9.09 -44.37 -36.07
C ARG A 237 8.99 -42.94 -36.61
N SER A 238 7.93 -42.59 -37.33
CA SER A 238 7.78 -41.30 -38.01
C SER A 238 6.55 -40.53 -37.52
N MET A 239 6.60 -39.20 -37.58
CA MET A 239 5.46 -38.33 -37.30
C MET A 239 5.19 -37.34 -38.43
N ILE A 240 3.95 -36.88 -38.54
CA ILE A 240 3.51 -35.89 -39.52
C ILE A 240 4.02 -34.51 -39.10
N LEU A 241 4.80 -33.87 -39.97
CA LEU A 241 5.32 -32.51 -39.80
C LEU A 241 4.36 -31.49 -40.46
N PRO A 242 3.79 -30.54 -39.69
CA PRO A 242 3.06 -29.42 -40.26
C PRO A 242 4.00 -28.51 -41.07
N THR A 243 3.62 -28.15 -42.29
CA THR A 243 4.38 -27.23 -43.15
C THR A 243 3.44 -26.32 -43.93
N ASN A 244 3.96 -25.21 -44.44
CA ASN A 244 3.22 -24.26 -45.28
C ASN A 244 3.05 -24.72 -46.75
N CYS A 245 3.55 -25.90 -47.13
CA CYS A 245 3.62 -26.33 -48.52
C CYS A 245 3.02 -27.74 -48.70
N GLU A 246 1.81 -27.83 -49.26
CA GLU A 246 1.16 -29.13 -49.45
C GLU A 246 1.74 -29.93 -50.64
N ARG A 247 2.04 -29.27 -51.76
CA ARG A 247 2.50 -29.88 -53.01
C ARG A 247 3.85 -29.31 -53.45
N ILE A 248 4.80 -30.20 -53.77
CA ILE A 248 6.12 -29.82 -54.30
C ILE A 248 5.99 -29.49 -55.80
N ARG A 249 6.44 -28.30 -56.22
CA ARG A 249 6.51 -27.87 -57.63
C ARG A 249 7.99 -27.77 -58.06
N GLN A 250 8.26 -27.69 -59.36
CA GLN A 250 9.63 -27.51 -59.89
C GLN A 250 10.33 -26.24 -59.35
N SER A 251 9.57 -25.22 -58.97
CA SER A 251 10.08 -23.96 -58.41
C SER A 251 10.21 -23.95 -56.88
N THR A 252 9.92 -25.05 -56.17
CA THR A 252 9.99 -25.07 -54.70
C THR A 252 11.44 -25.21 -54.23
N LEU A 253 12.05 -24.09 -53.83
CA LEU A 253 13.43 -24.03 -53.32
C LEU A 253 13.53 -24.19 -51.79
N GLU A 254 12.47 -23.83 -51.06
CA GLU A 254 12.45 -23.86 -49.59
C GLU A 254 11.03 -24.15 -49.07
N VAL A 255 10.91 -24.91 -47.99
CA VAL A 255 9.66 -25.19 -47.27
C VAL A 255 9.85 -24.87 -45.79
N ILE A 256 8.87 -24.22 -45.17
CA ILE A 256 8.98 -23.75 -43.78
C ILE A 256 7.94 -24.46 -42.92
N SER A 257 8.39 -25.04 -41.80
CA SER A 257 7.50 -25.48 -40.72
C SER A 257 7.27 -24.31 -39.74
N PRO A 258 6.04 -24.11 -39.24
CA PRO A 258 5.78 -23.06 -38.23
C PRO A 258 6.40 -23.37 -36.85
N HIS A 259 6.96 -24.56 -36.66
CA HIS A 259 7.53 -25.01 -35.38
C HIS A 259 9.06 -24.98 -35.39
N THR A 260 9.66 -24.83 -34.21
CA THR A 260 11.12 -24.91 -34.01
C THR A 260 11.55 -26.34 -33.75
N TRP A 261 12.83 -26.68 -33.98
CA TRP A 261 13.31 -28.03 -33.66
C TRP A 261 13.30 -28.30 -32.15
N ALA A 262 13.57 -27.30 -31.32
CA ALA A 262 13.47 -27.41 -29.86
C ALA A 262 12.07 -27.79 -29.39
N ASP A 263 11.02 -27.38 -30.11
CA ASP A 263 9.64 -27.77 -29.80
C ASP A 263 9.32 -29.18 -30.30
N LEU A 264 9.72 -29.48 -31.53
CA LEU A 264 9.46 -30.77 -32.17
C LEU A 264 10.21 -31.91 -31.47
N SER A 265 11.44 -31.67 -31.00
CA SER A 265 12.29 -32.69 -30.38
C SER A 265 11.68 -33.30 -29.11
N ILE A 266 10.90 -32.51 -28.35
CA ILE A 266 10.20 -32.95 -27.13
C ILE A 266 9.22 -34.08 -27.44
N THR A 267 8.62 -34.09 -28.63
CA THR A 267 7.68 -35.13 -29.05
C THR A 267 8.33 -36.16 -29.96
N VAL A 268 9.18 -35.73 -30.90
CA VAL A 268 9.81 -36.59 -31.91
C VAL A 268 10.79 -37.59 -31.31
N ILE A 269 11.64 -37.14 -30.39
CA ILE A 269 12.68 -38.01 -29.82
C ILE A 269 12.06 -39.09 -28.94
N PRO A 270 11.19 -38.79 -27.94
CA PRO A 270 10.55 -39.84 -27.15
C PRO A 270 9.68 -40.77 -28.00
N TYR A 271 8.98 -40.23 -29.00
CA TYR A 271 8.19 -41.06 -29.91
C TYR A 271 9.08 -42.04 -30.68
N TYR A 272 10.22 -41.62 -31.22
CA TYR A 272 11.13 -42.52 -31.94
C TYR A 272 11.65 -43.66 -31.04
N TRP A 273 12.17 -43.31 -29.86
CA TRP A 273 12.80 -44.26 -28.94
C TRP A 273 11.81 -45.14 -28.18
N ARG A 274 10.50 -44.87 -28.24
CA ARG A 274 9.47 -45.67 -27.54
C ARG A 274 9.50 -47.17 -27.89
N LEU A 275 10.06 -47.52 -29.05
CA LEU A 275 10.19 -48.91 -29.51
C LEU A 275 11.49 -49.58 -29.07
N ASP A 276 12.45 -48.80 -28.55
CA ASP A 276 13.76 -49.25 -28.07
C ASP A 276 13.86 -49.26 -26.54
N LEU A 277 12.81 -48.79 -25.84
CA LEU A 277 12.69 -48.88 -24.39
C LEU A 277 12.41 -50.34 -23.98
N LEU A 278 13.37 -50.98 -23.32
CA LEU A 278 13.11 -52.21 -22.56
C LEU A 278 12.18 -51.88 -21.39
N PRO A 279 11.26 -52.78 -21.00
CA PRO A 279 10.44 -52.57 -19.82
C PRO A 279 11.34 -52.41 -18.59
N ASP A 280 11.27 -51.24 -17.97
CA ASP A 280 11.92 -50.97 -16.70
C ASP A 280 11.10 -51.63 -15.58
N PHE A 281 11.59 -52.75 -15.05
CA PHE A 281 11.03 -53.42 -13.88
C PHE A 281 11.57 -52.85 -12.56
N SER A 282 12.42 -51.82 -12.59
CA SER A 282 12.79 -51.12 -11.38
C SER A 282 11.55 -50.37 -10.87
N SER A 283 11.20 -50.63 -9.62
CA SER A 283 10.09 -49.98 -8.95
C SER A 283 10.41 -48.48 -8.86
N SER A 284 9.93 -47.70 -9.82
CA SER A 284 9.73 -46.27 -9.61
C SER A 284 8.88 -46.15 -8.35
N SER A 285 9.37 -45.46 -7.34
CA SER A 285 8.53 -44.98 -6.24
C SER A 285 7.55 -43.98 -6.82
N SER A 286 6.54 -44.48 -7.53
CA SER A 286 5.27 -43.81 -7.65
C SER A 286 4.80 -43.66 -6.21
N ILE A 287 4.88 -42.44 -5.70
CA ILE A 287 4.06 -42.03 -4.56
C ILE A 287 2.65 -42.38 -4.99
N VAL A 288 2.20 -43.52 -4.49
CA VAL A 288 0.81 -43.91 -4.43
C VAL A 288 0.10 -42.66 -3.94
N VAL A 289 -0.87 -42.20 -4.74
CA VAL A 289 -2.00 -41.42 -4.25
C VAL A 289 -2.62 -42.30 -3.18
N GLY A 290 -2.04 -42.21 -1.99
CA GLY A 290 -2.55 -42.78 -0.78
C GLY A 290 -3.82 -42.00 -0.53
N ASP A 291 -4.90 -42.76 -0.48
CA ASP A 291 -6.17 -42.43 0.13
C ASP A 291 -5.88 -41.90 1.55
N LEU A 292 -5.43 -40.64 1.63
CA LEU A 292 -5.51 -39.85 2.82
C LEU A 292 -6.98 -39.53 2.94
N THR A 293 -7.65 -40.40 3.69
CA THR A 293 -8.85 -40.07 4.43
C THR A 293 -8.93 -38.57 4.60
N MET A 294 -9.91 -37.97 3.91
CA MET A 294 -10.32 -36.59 4.12
C MET A 294 -10.57 -36.42 5.62
N SER A 295 -9.55 -35.97 6.33
CA SER A 295 -9.73 -35.28 7.59
C SER A 295 -10.33 -33.94 7.19
N PRO A 296 -11.63 -33.68 7.45
CA PRO A 296 -12.09 -32.32 7.35
C PRO A 296 -11.29 -31.53 8.38
N PHE A 297 -10.70 -30.43 7.93
CA PHE A 297 -10.16 -29.36 8.77
C PHE A 297 -11.22 -28.95 9.82
N ILE A 298 -11.25 -29.65 10.94
CA ILE A 298 -12.02 -29.36 12.15
C ILE A 298 -11.04 -29.48 13.31
N GLU A 299 -9.97 -28.68 13.31
CA GLU A 299 -9.11 -28.54 14.50
C GLU A 299 -9.01 -27.09 14.99
N ASN A 300 -9.87 -26.18 14.50
CA ASN A 300 -10.07 -24.88 15.15
C ASN A 300 -11.55 -24.50 15.34
N ARG A 301 -12.49 -25.45 15.13
CA ARG A 301 -13.91 -25.27 15.47
C ARG A 301 -14.23 -25.69 16.92
N SER A 302 -13.24 -26.19 17.66
CA SER A 302 -13.37 -26.73 19.03
C SER A 302 -13.60 -25.69 20.12
N SER A 303 -13.60 -24.38 19.79
CA SER A 303 -13.86 -23.30 20.76
C SER A 303 -15.30 -22.80 20.78
N PHE A 304 -16.17 -23.26 19.88
CA PHE A 304 -17.58 -22.85 19.83
C PHE A 304 -18.47 -24.03 20.22
N SER A 305 -19.34 -23.82 21.22
CA SER A 305 -20.43 -24.75 21.53
C SER A 305 -21.21 -25.03 20.24
N SER A 306 -21.26 -26.28 19.79
CA SER A 306 -21.93 -26.66 18.56
C SER A 306 -23.43 -26.37 18.64
N SER A 307 -24.04 -25.84 17.57
CA SER A 307 -25.50 -25.74 17.48
C SER A 307 -26.15 -27.12 17.65
N VAL A 308 -27.33 -27.18 18.26
CA VAL A 308 -28.10 -28.43 18.28
C VAL A 308 -28.55 -28.74 16.85
N PRO A 309 -28.17 -29.90 16.26
CA PRO A 309 -28.58 -30.25 14.91
C PRO A 309 -30.09 -30.46 14.88
N LEU A 310 -30.77 -29.73 13.99
CA LEU A 310 -32.19 -29.91 13.70
C LEU A 310 -32.35 -30.92 12.55
N PRO A 311 -33.53 -31.55 12.39
CA PRO A 311 -33.83 -32.40 11.24
C PRO A 311 -33.55 -31.73 9.88
N SER A 312 -33.26 -32.54 8.85
CA SER A 312 -32.99 -32.02 7.50
C SER A 312 -34.20 -31.23 6.97
N GLY A 313 -33.97 -29.96 6.57
CA GLY A 313 -35.02 -29.03 6.15
C GLY A 313 -35.57 -28.10 7.25
N SER A 314 -35.03 -28.17 8.48
CA SER A 314 -35.43 -27.28 9.56
C SER A 314 -34.89 -25.85 9.42
N HIS A 315 -35.67 -24.91 9.95
CA HIS A 315 -35.43 -23.48 9.89
C HIS A 315 -34.85 -22.99 11.23
N TYR A 316 -33.65 -22.42 11.20
CA TYR A 316 -32.95 -21.97 12.41
C TYR A 316 -33.38 -20.57 12.80
N HIS A 317 -33.61 -20.36 14.09
CA HIS A 317 -33.95 -19.05 14.66
C HIS A 317 -32.92 -18.68 15.71
N TYR A 318 -32.22 -17.57 15.50
CA TYR A 318 -31.22 -17.05 16.42
C TYR A 318 -31.58 -15.65 16.89
N TYR A 319 -31.39 -15.39 18.18
CA TYR A 319 -31.27 -14.04 18.72
C TYR A 319 -29.80 -13.73 18.92
N THR A 320 -29.34 -12.56 18.50
CA THR A 320 -27.92 -12.17 18.56
C THR A 320 -27.78 -10.79 19.15
N ASP A 321 -26.75 -10.59 19.98
CA ASP A 321 -26.44 -9.29 20.57
C ASP A 321 -24.93 -9.09 20.77
N GLY A 322 -24.50 -7.83 20.82
CA GLY A 322 -23.13 -7.41 21.00
C GLY A 322 -22.97 -6.24 21.98
N SER A 323 -22.13 -6.43 22.99
CA SER A 323 -21.86 -5.45 24.03
C SER A 323 -20.47 -4.82 23.89
N LEU A 324 -20.33 -3.55 24.27
CA LEU A 324 -19.06 -2.83 24.33
C LEU A 324 -18.90 -2.18 25.69
N PHE A 325 -17.79 -2.49 26.37
CA PHE A 325 -17.46 -2.02 27.71
C PHE A 325 -16.15 -1.23 27.72
N ASN A 326 -16.06 -0.18 28.55
CA ASN A 326 -14.85 0.59 28.84
C ASN A 326 -14.07 1.14 27.61
N LEU A 327 -14.80 1.67 26.61
CA LEU A 327 -14.18 2.25 25.40
C LEU A 327 -13.16 3.35 25.75
N GLY A 328 -11.95 3.23 25.19
CA GLY A 328 -10.88 4.21 25.37
C GLY A 328 -9.96 3.99 26.55
N THR A 329 -10.15 2.91 27.31
CA THR A 329 -9.25 2.48 28.38
C THR A 329 -8.55 1.16 28.01
N PRO A 330 -7.47 0.78 28.72
CA PRO A 330 -6.85 -0.54 28.55
C PRO A 330 -7.77 -1.72 28.89
N GLU A 331 -8.86 -1.48 29.61
CA GLU A 331 -9.85 -2.48 30.05
C GLU A 331 -11.00 -2.67 29.04
N VAL A 332 -10.91 -2.04 27.87
CA VAL A 332 -11.90 -2.16 26.80
C VAL A 332 -12.18 -3.62 26.44
N SER A 333 -13.46 -3.96 26.34
CA SER A 333 -13.90 -5.32 26.02
C SER A 333 -15.13 -5.29 25.13
N MET A 334 -15.22 -6.23 24.19
CA MET A 334 -16.41 -6.45 23.38
C MET A 334 -16.90 -7.87 23.57
N GLY A 335 -18.14 -8.00 24.03
CA GLY A 335 -18.85 -9.26 24.19
C GLY A 335 -19.73 -9.53 22.98
N TRP A 336 -19.85 -10.78 22.58
CA TRP A 336 -20.82 -11.22 21.59
C TRP A 336 -21.60 -12.40 22.15
N SER A 337 -22.86 -12.53 21.75
CA SER A 337 -23.69 -13.66 22.16
C SER A 337 -24.69 -14.05 21.08
N TRP A 338 -25.13 -15.30 21.13
CA TRP A 338 -26.30 -15.74 20.37
C TRP A 338 -27.08 -16.81 21.14
N VAL A 339 -28.39 -16.86 20.90
CA VAL A 339 -29.33 -17.81 21.50
C VAL A 339 -30.11 -18.47 20.38
N GLN A 340 -30.01 -19.79 20.26
CA GLN A 340 -30.82 -20.58 19.32
C GLN A 340 -32.14 -20.96 19.98
N ILE A 341 -33.25 -20.73 19.29
CA ILE A 341 -34.58 -21.16 19.74
C ILE A 341 -35.18 -22.27 18.87
N ILE A 342 -36.03 -23.11 19.47
CA ILE A 342 -36.87 -24.11 18.80
C ILE A 342 -38.30 -23.58 18.81
N SER A 343 -38.83 -23.25 17.63
CA SER A 343 -40.13 -22.59 17.46
C SER A 343 -41.33 -23.37 18.01
N ASP A 344 -41.21 -24.70 18.14
CA ASP A 344 -42.31 -25.60 18.54
C ASP A 344 -42.25 -26.05 20.01
N ALA A 345 -41.22 -25.65 20.76
CA ALA A 345 -41.10 -25.93 22.18
C ALA A 345 -41.66 -24.73 22.96
N GLY A 346 -42.72 -24.93 23.77
CA GLY A 346 -43.34 -23.86 24.56
C GLY A 346 -42.33 -23.04 25.38
N TYR A 347 -42.69 -21.80 25.74
CA TYR A 347 -41.82 -20.70 26.21
C TYR A 347 -40.67 -21.06 27.19
N LEU A 348 -40.85 -22.07 28.05
CA LEU A 348 -39.84 -22.49 29.04
C LEU A 348 -38.78 -23.47 28.49
N ASN A 349 -39.05 -24.15 27.37
CA ASN A 349 -38.14 -25.12 26.72
C ASN A 349 -37.69 -24.67 25.33
N SER A 350 -37.88 -23.39 24.99
CA SER A 350 -37.59 -22.89 23.64
C SER A 350 -36.10 -22.71 23.36
N VAL A 351 -35.22 -22.59 24.37
CA VAL A 351 -33.76 -22.45 24.14
C VAL A 351 -33.15 -23.79 23.79
N ALA A 352 -32.65 -23.92 22.56
CA ALA A 352 -31.91 -25.11 22.15
C ALA A 352 -30.49 -25.11 22.73
N THR A 353 -29.81 -23.98 22.58
CA THR A 353 -28.43 -23.75 23.00
C THR A 353 -28.10 -22.27 22.85
N TYR A 354 -27.05 -21.81 23.52
CA TYR A 354 -26.54 -20.46 23.42
C TYR A 354 -25.02 -20.49 23.53
N ALA A 355 -24.38 -19.46 23.00
CA ALA A 355 -22.96 -19.22 23.22
C ALA A 355 -22.71 -17.73 23.36
N HIS A 356 -21.66 -17.40 24.10
CA HIS A 356 -21.17 -16.05 24.24
C HIS A 356 -19.66 -16.08 24.36
N GLY A 357 -19.02 -14.96 24.07
CA GLY A 357 -17.58 -14.84 24.11
C GLY A 357 -17.12 -13.41 23.94
N THR A 358 -15.83 -13.22 23.73
CA THR A 358 -15.24 -11.90 23.51
C THR A 358 -14.60 -11.78 22.15
N ILE A 359 -14.45 -10.55 21.67
CA ILE A 359 -13.65 -10.20 20.49
C ILE A 359 -12.73 -9.03 20.83
N ARG A 360 -11.47 -9.09 20.39
CA ARG A 360 -10.41 -8.12 20.73
C ARG A 360 -10.07 -7.20 19.57
N ASN A 361 -9.42 -6.06 19.89
CA ASN A 361 -8.98 -5.01 18.96
C ASN A 361 -10.14 -4.35 18.19
N TRP A 362 -9.92 -3.22 17.57
CA TRP A 362 -10.89 -2.41 16.82
C TRP A 362 -12.25 -2.21 17.54
N PRO A 363 -12.28 -1.68 18.78
CA PRO A 363 -13.51 -1.68 19.55
C PRO A 363 -14.62 -0.80 18.96
N SER A 364 -15.79 -1.41 18.78
CA SER A 364 -16.99 -0.83 18.21
C SER A 364 -18.18 -1.73 18.57
N SER A 365 -19.29 -1.15 19.06
CA SER A 365 -20.52 -1.91 19.33
C SER A 365 -21.00 -2.63 18.07
N THR A 366 -20.99 -1.98 16.90
CA THR A 366 -21.33 -2.63 15.61
C THR A 366 -20.44 -3.81 15.26
N ARG A 367 -19.17 -3.82 15.70
CA ARG A 367 -18.26 -4.96 15.50
C ARG A 367 -18.61 -6.14 16.42
N ALA A 368 -18.98 -5.87 17.67
CA ALA A 368 -19.46 -6.89 18.61
C ALA A 368 -20.73 -7.58 18.06
N GLU A 369 -21.64 -6.79 17.50
CA GLU A 369 -22.89 -7.22 16.88
C GLU A 369 -22.65 -8.08 15.63
N ALA A 370 -21.75 -7.63 14.75
CA ALA A 370 -21.35 -8.41 13.58
C ALA A 370 -20.66 -9.72 13.97
N ALA A 371 -19.89 -9.72 15.07
CA ALA A 371 -19.26 -10.92 15.61
C ALA A 371 -20.29 -11.93 16.14
N ALA A 372 -21.36 -11.47 16.78
CA ALA A 372 -22.47 -12.28 17.25
C ALA A 372 -23.18 -12.99 16.08
N ILE A 373 -23.51 -12.25 15.03
CA ILE A 373 -24.11 -12.78 13.80
C ILE A 373 -23.17 -13.78 13.12
N TYR A 374 -21.88 -13.43 12.99
CA TYR A 374 -20.88 -14.33 12.41
C TYR A 374 -20.74 -15.62 13.21
N ALA A 375 -20.72 -15.54 14.54
CA ALA A 375 -20.61 -16.71 15.41
C ALA A 375 -21.84 -17.62 15.28
N ALA A 376 -23.04 -17.06 15.19
CA ALA A 376 -24.27 -17.83 14.96
C ALA A 376 -24.23 -18.57 13.61
N LEU A 377 -23.92 -17.86 12.52
CA LEU A 377 -23.80 -18.48 11.19
C LEU A 377 -22.66 -19.49 11.10
N SER A 378 -21.59 -19.28 11.86
CA SER A 378 -20.42 -20.18 11.87
C SER A 378 -20.70 -21.50 12.56
N VAL A 379 -21.76 -21.64 13.37
CA VAL A 379 -22.17 -22.91 13.96
C VAL A 379 -23.30 -23.59 13.18
N THR A 380 -24.08 -22.82 12.42
CA THR A 380 -25.17 -23.36 11.58
C THR A 380 -24.64 -24.30 10.49
N PRO A 381 -25.32 -25.43 10.20
CA PRO A 381 -24.98 -26.28 9.07
C PRO A 381 -25.10 -25.56 7.72
N ALA A 382 -24.28 -25.97 6.74
CA ALA A 382 -24.36 -25.45 5.38
C ALA A 382 -25.76 -25.69 4.77
N ASP A 383 -26.15 -24.81 3.84
CA ASP A 383 -27.42 -24.87 3.09
C ASP A 383 -28.70 -24.83 3.95
N SER A 384 -28.59 -24.35 5.20
CA SER A 384 -29.74 -24.17 6.11
C SER A 384 -30.45 -22.83 5.89
N ALA A 385 -31.77 -22.80 6.12
CA ALA A 385 -32.53 -21.55 6.20
C ALA A 385 -32.44 -20.98 7.63
N VAL A 386 -32.14 -19.69 7.75
CA VAL A 386 -31.87 -19.03 9.03
C VAL A 386 -32.60 -17.69 9.13
N THR A 387 -33.28 -17.46 10.25
CA THR A 387 -33.75 -16.15 10.69
C THR A 387 -32.94 -15.69 11.89
N ILE A 388 -32.38 -14.48 11.78
CA ILE A 388 -31.62 -13.81 12.84
C ILE A 388 -32.43 -12.62 13.33
N TYR A 389 -32.67 -12.58 14.63
CA TYR A 389 -33.28 -11.48 15.35
C TYR A 389 -32.17 -10.68 16.04
N THR A 390 -32.08 -9.40 15.71
CA THR A 390 -31.16 -8.43 16.31
C THR A 390 -31.86 -7.08 16.37
N ASP A 391 -31.59 -6.30 17.40
CA ASP A 391 -32.01 -4.91 17.54
C ASP A 391 -30.98 -3.91 16.95
N SER A 392 -29.84 -4.42 16.49
CA SER A 392 -28.75 -3.62 15.93
C SER A 392 -29.07 -3.12 14.53
N GLN A 393 -29.65 -1.91 14.45
CA GLN A 393 -29.97 -1.28 13.17
C GLN A 393 -28.73 -1.13 12.26
N ALA A 394 -27.55 -0.88 12.84
CA ALA A 394 -26.30 -0.77 12.11
C ALA A 394 -25.88 -2.09 11.45
N ALA A 395 -26.08 -3.22 12.13
CA ALA A 395 -25.79 -4.54 11.57
C ALA A 395 -26.76 -4.88 10.43
N ILE A 396 -28.05 -4.56 10.61
CA ILE A 396 -29.09 -4.74 9.58
C ILE A 396 -28.76 -3.92 8.32
N ASP A 397 -28.46 -2.63 8.49
CA ASP A 397 -28.14 -1.76 7.35
C ASP A 397 -26.84 -2.17 6.65
N GLY A 398 -25.84 -2.63 7.41
CA GLY A 398 -24.61 -3.19 6.87
C GLY A 398 -24.85 -4.44 6.01
N LEU A 399 -25.67 -5.38 6.48
CA LEU A 399 -26.02 -6.59 5.73
C LEU A 399 -26.84 -6.28 4.47
N ARG A 400 -27.77 -5.31 4.54
CA ARG A 400 -28.56 -4.84 3.38
C ARG A 400 -27.69 -4.29 2.25
N LEU A 401 -26.57 -3.64 2.57
CA LEU A 401 -25.62 -3.13 1.58
C LEU A 401 -24.81 -4.25 0.90
N CYS A 402 -24.65 -5.40 1.57
CA CYS A 402 -23.81 -6.49 1.11
C CYS A 402 -24.56 -7.56 0.29
N ALA A 403 -25.90 -7.60 0.32
CA ALA A 403 -26.64 -8.68 -0.32
C ALA A 403 -28.05 -8.31 -0.82
N SER A 404 -28.47 -8.98 -1.90
CA SER A 404 -29.84 -9.04 -2.41
C SER A 404 -30.67 -10.09 -1.66
N PHE A 405 -30.87 -9.91 -0.35
CA PHE A 405 -31.77 -10.73 0.47
C PHE A 405 -33.03 -9.95 0.87
N THR A 406 -34.16 -10.65 0.96
CA THR A 406 -35.46 -10.10 1.40
C THR A 406 -35.52 -10.13 2.93
N TYR A 407 -35.62 -8.97 3.58
CA TYR A 407 -35.72 -8.85 5.03
C TYR A 407 -37.06 -8.22 5.44
N SER A 408 -37.73 -8.80 6.45
CA SER A 408 -38.97 -8.26 7.04
C SER A 408 -38.79 -7.98 8.53
N ASN A 409 -39.01 -6.71 8.89
CA ASN A 409 -39.17 -6.09 10.21
C ASN A 409 -38.04 -6.16 11.26
N SER A 410 -37.74 -4.97 11.79
CA SER A 410 -36.93 -4.67 12.97
C SER A 410 -37.69 -5.00 14.26
N LEU A 411 -37.03 -5.62 15.24
CA LEU A 411 -37.47 -5.50 16.63
C LEU A 411 -36.96 -4.15 17.17
N LYS A 412 -37.81 -3.38 17.86
CA LYS A 412 -37.36 -2.17 18.55
C LYS A 412 -36.53 -2.60 19.77
N GLY A 413 -35.35 -2.00 19.93
CA GLY A 413 -34.53 -2.19 21.13
C GLY A 413 -35.35 -1.86 22.38
N HIS A 414 -35.25 -2.72 23.39
CA HIS A 414 -35.97 -2.63 24.68
C HIS A 414 -37.51 -2.71 24.62
N ASP A 415 -38.08 -3.46 23.67
CA ASP A 415 -39.55 -3.68 23.59
C ASP A 415 -39.99 -5.03 24.18
N GLY A 416 -39.42 -5.42 25.33
CA GLY A 416 -39.86 -6.56 26.14
C GLY A 416 -39.72 -7.95 25.48
N ASN A 417 -38.88 -8.10 24.45
CA ASN A 417 -38.56 -9.42 23.90
C ASN A 417 -37.51 -10.11 24.79
N TYR A 418 -37.99 -11.03 25.62
CA TYR A 418 -37.19 -11.82 26.56
C TYR A 418 -35.93 -12.46 25.93
N TRP A 419 -36.01 -12.96 24.68
CA TRP A 419 -34.86 -13.62 24.05
C TRP A 419 -33.78 -12.64 23.62
N ASN A 420 -34.16 -11.41 23.27
CA ASN A 420 -33.21 -10.34 22.98
C ASN A 420 -32.55 -9.85 24.27
N GLU A 421 -33.33 -9.62 25.33
CA GLU A 421 -32.80 -9.29 26.66
C GLU A 421 -31.88 -10.39 27.23
N PHE A 422 -32.20 -11.66 26.94
CA PHE A 422 -31.36 -12.78 27.31
C PHE A 422 -30.03 -12.76 26.53
N ALA A 423 -30.06 -12.48 25.22
CA ALA A 423 -28.84 -12.31 24.43
C ALA A 423 -27.98 -11.12 24.94
N ASP A 424 -28.58 -9.98 25.24
CA ASP A 424 -27.89 -8.81 25.85
C ASP A 424 -27.19 -9.20 27.16
N SER A 425 -27.91 -9.89 28.05
CA SER A 425 -27.36 -10.33 29.33
C SER A 425 -26.16 -11.27 29.16
N LEU A 426 -26.19 -12.16 28.17
CA LEU A 426 -25.10 -13.07 27.85
C LEU A 426 -23.89 -12.32 27.30
N ALA A 427 -24.09 -11.35 26.40
CA ALA A 427 -23.02 -10.53 25.85
C ALA A 427 -22.33 -9.73 26.96
N ASN A 428 -23.10 -9.10 27.85
CA ASN A 428 -22.57 -8.37 29.00
C ASN A 428 -21.83 -9.27 29.99
N SER A 429 -22.31 -10.51 30.22
CA SER A 429 -21.64 -11.46 31.11
C SER A 429 -20.24 -11.87 30.62
N ALA A 430 -20.01 -11.83 29.29
CA ALA A 430 -18.73 -12.20 28.69
C ALA A 430 -17.58 -11.28 29.11
N HIS A 431 -17.86 -10.04 29.55
CA HIS A 431 -16.83 -9.11 30.03
C HIS A 431 -16.22 -9.52 31.38
N HIS A 432 -16.94 -10.29 32.18
CA HIS A 432 -16.56 -10.66 33.54
C HIS A 432 -16.10 -12.12 33.67
N SER A 433 -16.03 -12.84 32.54
CA SER A 433 -15.66 -14.25 32.49
C SER A 433 -14.25 -14.42 31.94
N ASP A 434 -13.30 -14.80 32.80
CA ASP A 434 -11.92 -15.13 32.40
C ASP A 434 -11.84 -16.36 31.46
N THR A 435 -12.92 -17.15 31.40
CA THR A 435 -13.05 -18.35 30.57
C THR A 435 -13.86 -18.12 29.29
N ALA A 436 -14.31 -16.89 29.02
CA ALA A 436 -15.08 -16.57 27.82
C ALA A 436 -14.24 -16.86 26.54
N PRO A 437 -14.76 -17.63 25.58
CA PRO A 437 -14.04 -17.96 24.36
C PRO A 437 -13.76 -16.70 23.55
N LEU A 438 -12.51 -16.55 23.12
CA LEU A 438 -12.10 -15.46 22.23
C LEU A 438 -12.41 -15.87 20.79
N LEU A 439 -13.15 -15.04 20.05
CA LEU A 439 -13.35 -15.23 18.61
C LEU A 439 -11.99 -15.07 17.90
N PRO A 440 -11.40 -16.15 17.34
CA PRO A 440 -10.05 -16.10 16.80
C PRO A 440 -10.04 -15.26 15.52
N VAL A 441 -9.02 -14.40 15.39
CA VAL A 441 -8.85 -13.54 14.21
C VAL A 441 -8.80 -14.37 12.93
N ASP A 442 -8.16 -15.54 12.98
CA ASP A 442 -8.04 -16.44 11.85
C ASP A 442 -9.38 -16.94 11.32
N ALA A 443 -10.40 -17.08 12.18
CA ALA A 443 -11.71 -17.60 11.78
C ALA A 443 -12.38 -16.67 10.76
N TYR A 444 -12.54 -15.39 11.10
CA TYR A 444 -13.24 -14.42 10.25
C TYR A 444 -12.37 -13.76 9.18
N THR A 445 -11.04 -13.89 9.27
CA THR A 445 -10.10 -13.38 8.24
C THR A 445 -9.54 -14.47 7.31
N SER A 446 -10.00 -15.72 7.44
CA SER A 446 -9.61 -16.87 6.61
C SER A 446 -9.89 -16.69 5.11
N SER A 447 -10.90 -15.89 4.75
CA SER A 447 -11.26 -15.59 3.36
C SER A 447 -10.23 -14.74 2.61
N HIS A 448 -9.30 -14.10 3.32
CA HIS A 448 -8.28 -13.23 2.73
C HIS A 448 -6.90 -13.92 2.75
N PRO A 449 -6.27 -14.15 1.58
CA PRO A 449 -4.98 -14.87 1.50
C PRO A 449 -3.81 -14.08 2.10
N VAL A 450 -3.93 -12.76 2.15
CA VAL A 450 -2.93 -11.84 2.70
C VAL A 450 -3.64 -10.82 3.59
N ARG A 451 -3.07 -10.57 4.77
CA ARG A 451 -3.60 -9.65 5.77
C ARG A 451 -2.57 -8.57 6.06
N LEU A 452 -3.04 -7.33 6.20
CA LEU A 452 -2.22 -6.23 6.67
C LEU A 452 -2.14 -6.29 8.20
N VAL A 453 -0.93 -6.24 8.75
CA VAL A 453 -0.67 -6.31 10.18
C VAL A 453 0.18 -5.12 10.60
N TYR A 454 -0.14 -4.52 11.73
CA TYR A 454 0.63 -3.46 12.38
C TYR A 454 1.01 -3.93 13.79
N ASP A 455 2.29 -4.13 14.05
CA ASP A 455 2.79 -4.59 15.36
C ASP A 455 1.99 -5.75 15.99
N ASN A 456 1.76 -6.79 15.18
CA ASN A 456 0.97 -8.00 15.49
C ASN A 456 -0.55 -7.79 15.65
N VAL A 457 -1.08 -6.60 15.35
CA VAL A 457 -2.52 -6.34 15.28
C VAL A 457 -2.98 -6.37 13.82
N VAL A 458 -3.94 -7.23 13.49
CA VAL A 458 -4.54 -7.28 12.16
C VAL A 458 -5.29 -5.98 11.88
N CYS A 459 -5.02 -5.37 10.73
CA CYS A 459 -5.62 -4.11 10.33
C CYS A 459 -6.97 -4.34 9.66
N GLU A 460 -8.05 -4.04 10.37
CA GLU A 460 -9.44 -4.20 9.86
C GLU A 460 -9.97 -2.92 9.20
N SER A 461 -9.33 -1.77 9.44
CA SER A 461 -9.72 -0.51 8.82
C SER A 461 -9.17 -0.34 7.40
N ASN A 462 -9.79 0.57 6.64
CA ASN A 462 -9.33 0.93 5.30
C ASN A 462 -7.82 1.28 5.30
N PRO A 463 -6.96 0.54 4.56
CA PRO A 463 -5.52 0.73 4.60
C PRO A 463 -5.08 2.16 4.25
N ARG A 464 -5.73 2.80 3.27
CA ARG A 464 -5.42 4.19 2.89
C ARG A 464 -5.70 5.16 4.04
N ARG A 465 -6.81 4.98 4.77
CA ARG A 465 -7.09 5.79 5.95
C ARG A 465 -6.07 5.52 7.06
N LEU A 466 -5.75 4.25 7.30
CA LEU A 466 -4.86 3.85 8.37
C LEU A 466 -3.44 4.39 8.20
N PHE A 467 -2.85 4.20 7.02
CA PHE A 467 -1.53 4.74 6.74
C PHE A 467 -1.53 6.27 6.86
N LYS A 468 -2.62 6.95 6.47
CA LYS A 468 -2.70 8.41 6.53
C LYS A 468 -2.58 8.86 7.97
N LEU A 469 -3.29 8.19 8.87
CA LEU A 469 -3.21 8.42 10.31
C LEU A 469 -1.80 8.12 10.86
N HIS A 470 -1.18 7.00 10.44
CA HIS A 470 0.17 6.64 10.86
C HIS A 470 1.19 7.73 10.51
N PHE A 471 1.26 8.16 9.24
CA PHE A 471 2.23 9.18 8.85
C PHE A 471 1.97 10.52 9.55
N GLN A 472 0.72 10.89 9.81
CA GLN A 472 0.41 12.08 10.60
C GLN A 472 0.92 11.98 12.04
N ALA A 473 0.78 10.80 12.66
CA ALA A 473 1.35 10.52 13.96
C ALA A 473 2.85 10.66 13.98
N THR A 474 3.53 10.05 13.01
CA THR A 474 4.99 10.17 12.87
C THR A 474 5.43 11.61 12.66
N PHE A 475 4.82 12.36 11.73
CA PHE A 475 5.19 13.76 11.47
C PHE A 475 4.98 14.66 12.68
N LEU A 476 3.93 14.42 13.45
CA LEU A 476 3.69 15.17 14.68
C LEU A 476 4.75 14.85 15.73
N LYS A 477 5.06 13.57 15.93
CA LYS A 477 6.13 13.12 16.81
C LYS A 477 7.46 13.79 16.44
N ASP A 478 7.80 13.80 15.16
CA ASP A 478 9.01 14.42 14.63
C ASP A 478 9.02 15.93 14.86
N LEU A 479 7.93 16.64 14.54
CA LEU A 479 7.81 18.09 14.75
C LEU A 479 8.04 18.48 16.21
N LEU A 480 7.45 17.72 17.13
CA LEU A 480 7.55 17.98 18.58
C LEU A 480 8.91 17.61 19.16
N SER A 481 9.61 16.64 18.57
CA SER A 481 10.98 16.29 18.95
C SER A 481 12.00 17.40 18.65
N LEU A 482 11.64 18.39 17.82
CA LEU A 482 12.51 19.52 17.53
C LEU A 482 12.74 20.35 18.80
N LYS A 483 14.02 20.67 19.09
CA LYS A 483 14.44 21.50 20.25
C LYS A 483 13.60 22.77 20.45
N ARG A 484 13.17 23.39 19.35
CA ARG A 484 12.35 24.62 19.32
C ARG A 484 10.93 24.49 19.90
N PHE A 485 10.45 23.27 20.13
CA PHE A 485 9.15 22.95 20.73
C PHE A 485 9.27 22.34 22.13
N GLN A 486 10.49 22.14 22.65
CA GLN A 486 10.70 21.59 24.00
C GLN A 486 10.08 22.46 25.11
N PHE A 487 9.91 23.77 24.87
CA PHE A 487 9.25 24.67 25.81
C PHE A 487 7.82 24.24 26.17
N LEU A 488 7.15 23.49 25.29
CA LEU A 488 5.80 22.99 25.54
C LEU A 488 5.80 22.02 26.73
N TYR A 489 6.91 21.31 27.00
CA TYR A 489 7.05 20.47 28.19
C TYR A 489 7.07 21.29 29.48
N CYS A 490 7.66 22.49 29.47
CA CYS A 490 7.67 23.39 30.63
C CYS A 490 6.29 23.98 30.95
N LEU A 491 5.32 23.90 30.04
CA LEU A 491 3.93 24.29 30.30
C LEU A 491 3.14 23.20 31.03
N PHE A 492 3.59 21.94 31.03
CA PHE A 492 2.86 20.84 31.66
C PHE A 492 2.87 20.91 33.19
N GLU A 493 3.89 21.53 33.78
CA GLU A 493 3.97 21.72 35.24
C GLU A 493 3.07 22.86 35.72
N SER A 494 2.51 23.66 34.79
CA SER A 494 1.67 24.81 35.10
C SER A 494 0.20 24.47 34.82
N ASP A 495 -0.58 24.21 35.86
CA ASP A 495 -2.00 23.86 35.75
C ASP A 495 -2.86 24.97 35.11
N ASP A 496 -2.36 26.21 35.03
CA ASP A 496 -3.09 27.38 34.53
C ASP A 496 -2.99 27.60 33.01
N TYR A 497 -2.08 26.92 32.29
CA TYR A 497 -1.82 27.19 30.87
C TYR A 497 -1.77 25.93 30.00
N VAL A 498 -2.93 25.29 29.86
CA VAL A 498 -3.11 24.16 28.93
C VAL A 498 -3.35 24.68 27.52
N VAL A 499 -2.43 24.43 26.59
CA VAL A 499 -2.60 24.91 25.20
C VAL A 499 -3.69 24.14 24.45
N ASP A 500 -4.66 24.88 23.92
CA ASP A 500 -5.66 24.42 22.98
C ASP A 500 -5.13 24.55 21.55
N CYS A 501 -4.83 23.40 21.01
CA CYS A 501 -4.23 23.34 19.69
C CYS A 501 -5.25 23.42 18.56
N GLU A 502 -6.50 23.08 18.84
CA GLU A 502 -7.58 23.27 17.87
C GLU A 502 -7.71 24.77 17.59
N LEU A 503 -7.77 25.56 18.65
CA LEU A 503 -7.74 27.00 18.60
C LEU A 503 -6.44 27.55 17.98
N THR A 504 -5.28 27.06 18.40
CA THR A 504 -3.96 27.48 17.89
C THR A 504 -3.88 27.33 16.36
N TRP A 505 -4.21 26.15 15.84
CA TRP A 505 -4.11 25.89 14.40
C TRP A 505 -5.20 26.59 13.60
N PHE A 506 -6.41 26.66 14.14
CA PHE A 506 -7.48 27.46 13.55
C PHE A 506 -7.03 28.92 13.39
N THR A 507 -6.36 29.48 14.41
CA THR A 507 -5.81 30.84 14.41
C THR A 507 -4.64 31.01 13.43
N LEU A 508 -3.75 30.02 13.32
CA LEU A 508 -2.66 30.05 12.34
C LEU A 508 -3.19 30.12 10.91
N ASN A 509 -4.26 29.38 10.61
CA ASN A 509 -4.89 29.38 9.29
C ASN A 509 -5.96 30.45 9.09
N PHE A 510 -6.37 31.13 10.15
CA PHE A 510 -7.36 32.19 10.10
C PHE A 510 -6.89 33.30 9.16
N SER A 511 -7.74 33.63 8.18
CA SER A 511 -7.58 34.82 7.35
C SER A 511 -8.87 35.62 7.49
N PRO A 512 -8.80 36.91 7.84
CA PRO A 512 -9.98 37.77 7.74
C PRO A 512 -10.44 37.79 6.28
N ALA A 513 -11.76 37.87 6.06
CA ALA A 513 -12.30 38.20 4.74
C ALA A 513 -11.67 39.52 4.29
N HIS A 514 -11.23 39.61 3.04
CA HIS A 514 -10.55 40.79 2.53
C HIS A 514 -11.53 41.97 2.52
N ASP A 515 -11.38 42.91 3.47
CA ASP A 515 -11.83 44.28 3.23
C ASP A 515 -10.98 44.84 2.09
N ALA A 516 -11.55 45.73 1.27
CA ALA A 516 -10.93 46.31 0.08
C ALA A 516 -9.54 46.97 0.31
N SER A 517 -9.13 47.14 1.57
CA SER A 517 -7.81 47.66 1.99
C SER A 517 -6.71 46.60 2.16
N PHE A 518 -7.03 45.30 2.15
CA PHE A 518 -6.07 44.21 2.42
C PHE A 518 -5.64 43.50 1.13
N GLN A 519 -4.66 44.07 0.42
CA GLN A 519 -4.10 43.48 -0.80
C GLN A 519 -3.57 42.05 -0.58
N ALA A 520 -3.71 41.17 -1.58
CA ALA A 520 -3.29 39.76 -1.52
C ALA A 520 -1.82 39.57 -1.08
N SER A 521 -0.92 40.46 -1.50
CA SER A 521 0.50 40.47 -1.11
C SER A 521 0.71 40.69 0.41
N HIS A 522 -0.15 41.51 1.05
CA HIS A 522 -0.11 41.76 2.49
C HIS A 522 -0.60 40.54 3.29
N ALA A 523 -1.63 39.86 2.79
CA ALA A 523 -2.17 38.62 3.36
C ALA A 523 -1.14 37.50 3.36
N VAL A 524 -0.46 37.27 2.23
CA VAL A 524 0.60 36.25 2.14
C VAL A 524 1.74 36.56 3.11
N ARG A 525 2.23 37.81 3.18
CA ARG A 525 3.30 38.18 4.12
C ARG A 525 2.88 38.03 5.58
N HIS A 526 1.62 38.30 5.90
CA HIS A 526 1.07 38.14 7.26
C HIS A 526 0.99 36.66 7.64
N TYR A 527 0.49 35.84 6.73
CA TYR A 527 0.47 34.38 6.86
C TYR A 527 1.88 33.81 7.06
N THR A 528 2.86 34.20 6.23
CA THR A 528 4.26 33.77 6.39
C THR A 528 4.84 34.20 7.74
N PHE A 529 4.53 35.43 8.19
CA PHE A 529 4.99 35.91 9.49
C PHE A 529 4.44 35.07 10.65
N LYS A 530 3.14 34.73 10.63
CA LYS A 530 2.51 33.85 11.64
C LYS A 530 3.24 32.51 11.75
N PHE A 531 3.45 31.84 10.63
CA PHE A 531 4.11 30.53 10.61
C PHE A 531 5.58 30.61 11.03
N LYS A 532 6.31 31.64 10.58
CA LYS A 532 7.70 31.83 11.03
C LYS A 532 7.80 32.14 12.52
N LEU A 533 6.86 32.89 13.07
CA LEU A 533 6.80 33.14 14.52
C LEU A 533 6.49 31.84 15.27
N PHE A 534 5.48 31.07 14.82
CA PHE A 534 5.11 29.79 15.42
C PHE A 534 6.24 28.76 15.39
N LEU A 535 6.98 28.67 14.29
CA LEU A 535 8.11 27.75 14.11
C LEU A 535 9.43 28.26 14.69
N ASP A 536 9.46 29.47 15.28
CA ASP A 536 10.68 30.17 15.68
C ASP A 536 11.72 30.25 14.53
N ASP A 537 11.24 30.56 13.33
CA ASP A 537 12.04 30.71 12.10
C ASP A 537 12.07 32.17 11.60
N LEU A 538 11.81 33.12 12.50
CA LEU A 538 12.04 34.54 12.19
C LEU A 538 13.54 34.80 11.95
N PRO A 539 13.92 35.65 10.98
CA PRO A 539 15.31 35.98 10.69
C PRO A 539 15.90 36.93 11.75
N LEU A 540 16.02 36.42 12.98
CA LEU A 540 16.67 37.04 14.13
C LEU A 540 18.19 36.94 13.98
N LEU A 541 18.95 37.82 14.63
CA LEU A 541 20.42 37.85 14.45
C LEU A 541 21.07 36.53 14.84
N GLU A 542 20.58 35.87 15.90
CA GLU A 542 21.03 34.54 16.29
C GLU A 542 20.88 33.50 15.15
N LYS A 543 19.70 33.43 14.52
CA LYS A 543 19.39 32.50 13.42
C LYS A 543 20.17 32.82 12.15
N LEU A 544 20.35 34.11 11.88
CA LEU A 544 21.11 34.57 10.71
C LEU A 544 22.60 34.25 10.83
N LYS A 545 23.17 34.31 12.04
CA LYS A 545 24.56 33.89 12.26
C LYS A 545 24.75 32.39 12.05
N LEU A 546 23.77 31.56 12.45
CA LEU A 546 23.82 30.11 12.19
C LEU A 546 23.86 29.80 10.69
N THR A 547 23.10 30.54 9.89
CA THR A 547 23.02 30.32 8.44
C THR A 547 24.16 30.97 7.66
N ARG A 548 24.63 32.15 8.09
CA ARG A 548 25.67 32.95 7.42
C ARG A 548 26.63 33.60 8.41
N SER A 549 27.33 32.77 9.16
CA SER A 549 28.29 33.24 10.17
C SER A 549 29.36 34.17 9.60
N ASP A 550 29.71 34.01 8.32
CA ASP A 550 30.64 34.85 7.57
C ASP A 550 30.18 36.30 7.40
N LEU A 551 28.87 36.55 7.45
CA LEU A 551 28.28 37.89 7.34
C LEU A 551 27.95 38.51 8.70
N TYR A 552 27.74 37.70 9.74
CA TYR A 552 27.22 38.14 11.04
C TYR A 552 28.20 37.81 12.19
N ILE A 553 29.50 38.08 11.99
CA ILE A 553 30.62 37.55 12.77
C ILE A 553 30.58 37.95 14.28
N ASP A 554 30.50 39.24 14.68
CA ASP A 554 30.78 39.62 16.10
C ASP A 554 29.83 40.62 16.82
N LEU A 555 28.64 40.92 16.29
CA LEU A 555 27.72 41.87 16.95
C LEU A 555 26.28 41.34 16.98
N LEU A 556 26.05 40.34 17.83
CA LEU A 556 24.74 39.72 18.04
C LEU A 556 23.81 40.58 18.90
N THR A 557 24.29 41.69 19.45
CA THR A 557 23.45 42.54 20.29
C THR A 557 22.31 43.13 19.48
N CYS A 558 21.13 43.25 20.09
CA CYS A 558 19.97 43.84 19.46
C CYS A 558 20.29 45.22 18.88
N ARG A 559 19.93 45.48 17.63
CA ARG A 559 20.28 46.74 16.97
C ARG A 559 19.55 47.95 17.58
N SER A 560 18.46 47.71 18.31
CA SER A 560 17.72 48.78 18.99
C SER A 560 18.29 49.11 20.39
N CYS A 561 18.56 48.12 21.25
CA CYS A 561 19.10 48.41 22.60
C CYS A 561 20.62 48.31 22.71
N ARG A 562 21.28 47.49 21.87
CA ARG A 562 22.72 47.21 21.87
C ARG A 562 23.27 46.49 23.12
N ASP A 563 22.40 46.12 24.05
CA ASP A 563 22.80 45.58 25.37
C ASP A 563 22.85 44.05 25.45
N ARG A 564 21.97 43.34 24.73
CA ARG A 564 21.82 41.87 24.82
C ARG A 564 21.69 41.24 23.44
N MET A 565 22.02 39.96 23.34
CA MET A 565 21.90 39.18 22.11
C MET A 565 20.43 39.08 21.65
N GLU A 566 20.19 39.17 20.34
CA GLU A 566 18.85 39.14 19.76
C GLU A 566 18.41 37.73 19.36
N ASP A 567 17.71 37.07 20.28
CA ASP A 567 16.85 35.92 20.05
C ASP A 567 15.35 36.33 20.10
N LEU A 568 14.43 35.36 20.03
CA LEU A 568 13.00 35.66 20.01
C LEU A 568 12.54 36.26 21.34
N MET A 569 13.09 35.81 22.46
CA MET A 569 12.77 36.37 23.76
C MET A 569 13.23 37.80 23.93
N HIS A 570 14.45 38.10 23.49
CA HIS A 570 14.97 39.45 23.55
C HIS A 570 14.21 40.37 22.58
N LEU A 571 13.73 39.88 21.42
CA LEU A 571 12.83 40.65 20.55
C LEU A 571 11.63 41.21 21.34
N ILE A 572 11.08 40.39 22.24
CA ILE A 572 9.91 40.69 23.08
C ILE A 572 10.29 41.56 24.29
N LEU A 573 11.38 41.20 24.99
CA LEU A 573 11.81 41.82 26.26
C LEU A 573 12.73 43.03 26.10
N CYS A 574 13.16 43.37 24.88
CA CYS A 574 14.07 44.47 24.60
C CYS A 574 13.62 45.76 25.29
N SER A 575 14.53 46.41 26.02
CA SER A 575 14.25 47.64 26.79
C SER A 575 13.61 48.75 25.96
N LYS A 576 13.98 48.84 24.66
CA LYS A 576 13.43 49.83 23.71
C LYS A 576 12.05 49.47 23.16
N ARG A 577 11.58 48.22 23.34
CA ARG A 577 10.31 47.72 22.77
C ARG A 577 9.33 47.22 23.85
N ARG A 578 9.80 47.02 25.09
CA ARG A 578 9.03 46.47 26.20
C ARG A 578 7.73 47.23 26.49
N SER A 579 7.76 48.57 26.46
CA SER A 579 6.56 49.39 26.65
C SER A 579 5.52 49.15 25.55
N VAL A 580 5.96 49.08 24.29
CA VAL A 580 5.12 48.77 23.13
C VAL A 580 4.54 47.36 23.24
N MET A 581 5.35 46.38 23.65
CA MET A 581 4.89 45.00 23.83
C MET A 581 3.81 44.89 24.93
N HIS A 582 4.01 45.58 26.06
CA HIS A 582 3.01 45.65 27.13
C HIS A 582 1.70 46.29 26.65
N GLN A 583 1.76 47.37 25.87
CA GLN A 583 0.57 47.98 25.27
C GLN A 583 -0.16 47.02 24.32
N ILE A 584 0.59 46.21 23.56
CA ILE A 584 0.01 45.23 22.64
C ILE A 584 -0.67 44.09 23.41
N LEU A 585 -0.06 43.56 24.46
CA LEU A 585 -0.68 42.54 25.32
C LEU A 585 -1.89 43.08 26.09
N GLN A 586 -1.79 44.28 26.64
CA GLN A 586 -2.91 44.93 27.31
C GLN A 586 -4.07 45.14 26.35
N SER A 587 -3.79 45.58 25.11
CA SER A 587 -4.82 45.68 24.07
C SER A 587 -5.43 44.31 23.73
N TYR A 588 -4.64 43.24 23.65
CA TYR A 588 -5.16 41.88 23.49
C TYR A 588 -6.16 41.53 24.60
N GLN A 589 -5.72 41.67 25.85
CA GLN A 589 -6.50 41.33 27.03
C GLN A 589 -7.81 42.13 27.07
N ASN A 590 -7.75 43.44 26.77
CA ASN A 590 -8.91 44.32 26.70
C ASN A 590 -9.91 43.90 25.61
N HIS A 591 -9.45 43.46 24.44
CA HIS A 591 -10.35 42.95 23.40
C HIS A 591 -11.05 41.65 23.84
N LEU A 592 -10.35 40.75 24.55
CA LEU A 592 -10.99 39.57 25.14
C LEU A 592 -12.02 39.96 26.19
N PHE A 593 -11.70 40.89 27.11
CA PHE A 593 -12.66 41.40 28.09
C PHE A 593 -13.89 42.01 27.42
N SER A 594 -13.70 42.81 26.36
CA SER A 594 -14.80 43.40 25.59
C SER A 594 -15.70 42.32 25.00
N LYS A 595 -15.12 41.28 24.37
CA LYS A 595 -15.92 40.21 23.75
C LYS A 595 -16.57 39.26 24.75
N LEU A 596 -15.96 39.04 25.90
CA LEU A 596 -16.59 38.30 27.00
C LEU A 596 -17.74 39.10 27.62
N ARG A 597 -17.61 40.45 27.72
CA ARG A 597 -18.72 41.31 28.14
C ARG A 597 -19.89 41.23 27.18
N GLU A 598 -19.64 41.42 25.88
CA GLU A 598 -20.67 41.30 24.84
C GLU A 598 -21.35 39.91 24.87
N ALA A 599 -20.59 38.84 25.09
CA ALA A 599 -21.15 37.49 25.20
C ALA A 599 -21.99 37.30 26.48
N GLY A 600 -21.55 37.87 27.61
CA GLY A 600 -22.31 37.87 28.87
C GLY A 600 -23.62 38.64 28.76
N ASP A 601 -23.59 39.83 28.14
CA ASP A 601 -24.77 40.66 27.90
C ASP A 601 -25.79 39.92 27.00
N LEU A 602 -25.31 39.21 25.96
CA LEU A 602 -26.17 38.40 25.08
C LEU A 602 -26.74 37.15 25.75
N ALA A 603 -26.02 36.57 26.71
CA ALA A 603 -26.42 35.38 27.44
C ALA A 603 -27.23 35.69 28.72
N GLU A 604 -27.41 36.97 29.05
CA GLU A 604 -27.98 37.44 30.33
C GLU A 604 -27.25 36.84 31.55
N MET A 605 -25.92 36.69 31.46
CA MET A 605 -25.06 36.12 32.51
C MET A 605 -23.99 37.14 32.95
N ASP A 606 -23.68 37.18 34.25
CA ASP A 606 -22.60 38.04 34.77
C ASP A 606 -21.20 37.54 34.32
N PRO A 607 -20.44 38.31 33.50
CA PRO A 607 -19.13 37.91 33.01
C PRO A 607 -17.99 38.08 34.05
N THR A 608 -18.27 38.61 35.24
CA THR A 608 -17.27 38.90 36.27
C THR A 608 -16.40 37.70 36.70
N PRO A 609 -16.93 36.46 36.88
CA PRO A 609 -16.09 35.30 37.19
C PRO A 609 -15.09 34.99 36.07
N MET A 610 -15.51 35.16 34.81
CA MET A 610 -14.71 34.89 33.62
C MET A 610 -13.60 35.94 33.50
N PHE A 611 -13.89 37.19 33.87
CA PHE A 611 -12.87 38.23 33.94
C PHE A 611 -11.78 37.92 34.97
N ARG A 612 -12.15 37.39 36.14
CA ARG A 612 -11.18 36.97 37.16
C ARG A 612 -10.30 35.83 36.67
N LYS A 613 -10.89 34.77 36.10
CA LYS A 613 -10.16 33.65 35.49
C LYS A 613 -9.23 34.11 34.36
N LEU A 614 -9.68 35.03 33.52
CA LEU A 614 -8.84 35.56 32.44
C LEU A 614 -7.66 36.35 32.99
N SER A 615 -7.90 37.20 34.00
CA SER A 615 -6.87 38.05 34.61
C SER A 615 -5.78 37.24 35.33
N SER A 616 -6.13 36.07 35.89
CA SER A 616 -5.21 35.22 36.65
C SER A 616 -4.24 34.41 35.79
N LEU A 617 -4.40 34.36 34.46
CA LEU A 617 -3.52 33.57 33.60
C LEU A 617 -2.09 34.12 33.60
N SER A 618 -1.11 33.24 33.81
CA SER A 618 0.31 33.61 33.82
C SER A 618 0.80 34.25 32.50
N CYS A 619 0.14 34.00 31.37
CA CYS A 619 0.60 34.45 30.05
C CYS A 619 0.63 35.96 29.84
N TRP A 620 -0.04 36.74 30.71
CA TRP A 620 -0.05 38.21 30.64
C TRP A 620 1.27 38.85 31.11
N THR A 621 2.06 38.14 31.91
CA THR A 621 3.29 38.68 32.50
C THR A 621 4.52 38.27 31.69
N ILE A 622 5.11 39.20 30.94
CA ILE A 622 6.31 38.90 30.15
C ILE A 622 7.56 38.88 31.04
N SER A 623 8.22 37.72 31.12
CA SER A 623 9.53 37.56 31.76
C SER A 623 10.40 36.55 31.00
N SER A 624 11.70 36.51 31.29
CA SER A 624 12.64 35.50 30.75
C SER A 624 12.50 34.13 31.41
N SER A 625 11.58 33.96 32.35
CA SER A 625 11.28 32.67 33.00
C SER A 625 9.86 32.20 32.71
N ASN A 626 9.04 33.01 32.05
CA ASN A 626 7.63 32.71 31.84
C ASN A 626 7.36 32.12 30.45
N TRP A 627 7.32 30.78 30.41
CA TRP A 627 7.03 30.02 29.20
C TRP A 627 5.61 30.23 28.65
N SER A 628 4.61 30.57 29.48
CA SER A 628 3.23 30.77 29.00
C SER A 628 3.09 32.06 28.19
N SER A 629 3.80 33.12 28.59
CA SER A 629 3.88 34.36 27.81
C SER A 629 4.58 34.13 26.45
N TYR A 630 5.64 33.31 26.45
CA TYR A 630 6.33 32.91 25.22
C TYR A 630 5.43 32.07 24.31
N ALA A 631 4.67 31.12 24.88
CA ALA A 631 3.71 30.30 24.17
C ALA A 631 2.63 31.15 23.47
N LEU A 632 2.03 32.09 24.20
CA LEU A 632 1.03 33.02 23.66
C LEU A 632 1.58 33.78 22.44
N ILE A 633 2.82 34.28 22.54
CA ILE A 633 3.46 35.05 21.47
C ILE A 633 3.82 34.15 20.27
N ARG A 634 4.26 32.92 20.51
CA ARG A 634 4.45 31.89 19.46
C ARG A 634 3.14 31.50 18.79
N GLY A 635 1.99 31.86 19.36
CA GLY A 635 0.66 31.53 18.84
C GLY A 635 0.07 30.24 19.40
N CYS A 636 0.68 29.65 20.43
CA CYS A 636 0.15 28.52 21.18
C CYS A 636 -0.85 29.06 22.23
N LEU A 637 -2.15 28.92 21.97
CA LEU A 637 -3.22 29.55 22.75
C LEU A 637 -3.79 28.64 23.85
N PRO A 638 -4.19 29.15 25.02
CA PRO A 638 -4.73 28.32 26.10
C PRO A 638 -6.19 27.91 25.86
N ALA A 639 -6.57 26.71 26.32
CA ALA A 639 -7.95 26.20 26.33
C ALA A 639 -8.91 27.11 27.09
N MET A 640 -8.42 27.73 28.16
CA MET A 640 -9.14 28.72 28.94
C MET A 640 -9.75 29.82 28.04
N PHE A 641 -9.11 30.21 26.94
CA PHE A 641 -9.69 31.24 26.05
C PHE A 641 -10.99 30.80 25.39
N ILE A 642 -11.24 29.50 25.22
CA ILE A 642 -12.51 28.97 24.70
C ILE A 642 -13.46 28.64 25.84
N ASP A 643 -12.94 28.01 26.90
CA ASP A 643 -13.75 27.55 28.03
C ASP A 643 -14.54 28.71 28.65
N LEU A 644 -13.94 29.91 28.74
CA LEU A 644 -14.62 31.12 29.22
C LEU A 644 -15.85 31.53 28.39
N PHE A 645 -15.85 31.29 27.08
CA PHE A 645 -17.02 31.55 26.22
C PHE A 645 -18.02 30.40 26.27
N VAL A 646 -17.55 29.15 26.40
CA VAL A 646 -18.42 27.98 26.55
C VAL A 646 -19.21 28.04 27.86
N GLU A 647 -18.60 28.53 28.95
CA GLU A 647 -19.29 28.83 30.22
C GLU A 647 -20.41 29.88 30.05
N LEU A 648 -20.32 30.75 29.05
CA LEU A 648 -21.35 31.71 28.65
C LEU A 648 -22.33 31.15 27.60
N SER A 649 -22.44 29.83 27.49
CA SER A 649 -23.27 29.14 26.50
C SER A 649 -22.94 29.46 25.04
N ILE A 650 -21.76 30.01 24.75
CA ILE A 650 -21.33 30.26 23.37
C ILE A 650 -20.76 28.97 22.77
N PRO A 651 -21.23 28.53 21.57
CA PRO A 651 -20.67 27.35 20.92
C PRO A 651 -19.17 27.49 20.66
N ARG A 652 -18.41 26.41 20.93
CA ARG A 652 -16.94 26.34 20.74
C ARG A 652 -16.49 26.86 19.37
N CYS A 653 -17.18 26.48 18.29
CA CYS A 653 -16.85 26.94 16.94
C CYS A 653 -16.95 28.47 16.77
N SER A 654 -17.91 29.11 17.45
CA SER A 654 -18.08 30.57 17.43
C SER A 654 -17.01 31.25 18.28
N ALA A 655 -16.74 30.72 19.48
CA ALA A 655 -15.66 31.20 20.34
C ALA A 655 -14.30 31.17 19.63
N MET A 656 -14.00 30.07 18.91
CA MET A 656 -12.76 29.96 18.12
C MET A 656 -12.62 31.05 17.06
N LYS A 657 -13.70 31.45 16.38
CA LYS A 657 -13.69 32.54 15.40
C LYS A 657 -13.36 33.88 16.06
N VAL A 658 -13.95 34.16 17.22
CA VAL A 658 -13.73 35.40 17.98
C VAL A 658 -12.28 35.47 18.46
N VAL A 659 -11.79 34.41 19.13
CA VAL A 659 -10.42 34.37 19.65
C VAL A 659 -9.39 34.43 18.52
N ALA A 660 -9.63 33.76 17.39
CA ALA A 660 -8.75 33.82 16.23
C ALA A 660 -8.67 35.22 15.61
N ALA A 661 -9.79 35.95 15.55
CA ALA A 661 -9.81 37.32 15.08
C ALA A 661 -9.00 38.26 15.99
N ILE A 662 -9.18 38.14 17.31
CA ILE A 662 -8.43 38.91 18.31
C ILE A 662 -6.93 38.60 18.21
N HIS A 663 -6.56 37.31 18.16
CA HIS A 663 -5.17 36.90 18.05
C HIS A 663 -4.55 37.35 16.72
N ASN A 664 -5.30 37.31 15.62
CA ASN A 664 -4.81 37.78 14.33
C ASN A 664 -4.50 39.30 14.36
N ASN A 665 -5.33 40.10 15.06
CA ASN A 665 -5.04 41.51 15.31
C ASN A 665 -3.77 41.68 16.15
N PHE A 666 -3.61 40.89 17.22
CA PHE A 666 -2.39 40.89 18.03
C PHE A 666 -1.13 40.63 17.20
N ILE A 667 -1.12 39.58 16.36
CA ILE A 667 0.00 39.30 15.45
C ILE A 667 0.23 40.47 14.50
N GLN A 668 -0.82 41.11 14.00
CA GLN A 668 -0.69 42.27 13.11
C GLN A 668 -0.04 43.46 13.83
N GLN A 669 -0.41 43.72 15.08
CA GLN A 669 0.21 44.75 15.91
C GLN A 669 1.67 44.42 16.21
N LEU A 670 1.95 43.17 16.60
CA LEU A 670 3.32 42.67 16.81
C LEU A 670 4.17 42.88 15.56
N ARG A 671 3.64 42.53 14.38
CA ARG A 671 4.33 42.72 13.11
C ARG A 671 4.59 44.19 12.80
N ARG A 672 3.57 45.05 12.92
CA ARG A 672 3.65 46.46 12.53
C ARG A 672 4.49 47.30 13.49
N ARG A 673 4.34 47.08 14.80
CA ARG A 673 4.92 47.93 15.85
C ARG A 673 6.24 47.41 16.42
N ILE A 674 6.53 46.12 16.29
CA ILE A 674 7.79 45.53 16.79
C ILE A 674 8.64 45.00 15.64
N TRP A 675 8.11 44.09 14.82
CA TRP A 675 8.90 43.40 13.80
C TRP A 675 9.36 44.31 12.66
N ASN A 676 8.48 45.16 12.12
CA ASN A 676 8.82 46.06 11.02
C ASN A 676 9.88 47.11 11.43
N PRO A 677 9.74 47.84 12.57
CA PRO A 677 10.79 48.74 13.05
C PRO A 677 12.11 48.03 13.30
N ARG A 678 12.08 46.84 13.90
CA ARG A 678 13.29 46.01 14.07
C ARG A 678 13.95 45.67 12.74
N THR A 679 13.16 45.31 11.74
CA THR A 679 13.66 44.93 10.41
C THR A 679 14.28 46.14 9.70
N TYR A 680 13.72 47.34 9.92
CA TYR A 680 14.29 48.59 9.45
C TYR A 680 15.64 48.89 10.11
N ASP A 681 15.72 48.84 11.44
CA ASP A 681 16.98 49.04 12.19
C ASP A 681 18.06 48.04 11.75
N LYS A 682 17.67 46.78 11.54
CA LYS A 682 18.54 45.74 11.03
C LYS A 682 19.04 46.08 9.62
N SER A 683 18.16 46.48 8.70
CA SER A 683 18.54 46.79 7.32
C SER A 683 19.51 47.96 7.27
N LYS A 684 19.24 49.03 8.05
CA LYS A 684 20.14 50.18 8.19
C LYS A 684 21.54 49.78 8.68
N TRP A 685 21.60 48.83 9.62
CA TRP A 685 22.87 48.28 10.08
C TRP A 685 23.56 47.40 9.03
N GLU A 686 22.81 46.56 8.30
CA GLU A 686 23.36 45.75 7.21
C GLU A 686 23.95 46.63 6.11
N ASP A 687 23.29 47.74 5.76
CA ASP A 687 23.79 48.72 4.80
C ASP A 687 25.09 49.38 5.29
N ALA A 688 25.16 49.77 6.57
CA ALA A 688 26.37 50.32 7.17
C ALA A 688 27.54 49.31 7.22
N MET A 689 27.24 48.01 7.25
CA MET A 689 28.23 46.92 7.24
C MET A 689 28.49 46.37 5.82
N ASN A 690 27.95 47.00 4.77
CA ASN A 690 28.05 46.55 3.38
C ASN A 690 27.53 45.12 3.13
N ILE A 691 26.57 44.64 3.93
CA ILE A 691 25.95 43.33 3.80
C ILE A 691 24.80 43.40 2.77
N THR A 692 25.15 43.27 1.49
CA THR A 692 24.20 43.36 0.37
C THR A 692 23.32 42.13 0.22
N LEU A 693 22.19 42.27 -0.49
CA LEU A 693 21.32 41.14 -0.84
C LEU A 693 22.06 40.05 -1.63
N LYS A 694 22.93 40.45 -2.56
CA LYS A 694 23.75 39.53 -3.36
C LYS A 694 24.58 38.64 -2.44
N LEU A 695 25.27 39.23 -1.46
CA LEU A 695 26.05 38.49 -0.48
C LEU A 695 25.20 37.52 0.32
N LYS A 696 23.97 37.88 0.70
CA LYS A 696 23.04 37.00 1.45
C LYS A 696 22.57 35.80 0.63
N THR A 697 22.43 35.95 -0.69
CA THR A 697 21.94 34.90 -1.59
C THR A 697 23.03 33.99 -2.15
N THR A 698 24.29 34.44 -2.19
CA THR A 698 25.40 33.59 -2.64
C THR A 698 25.76 32.54 -1.58
N SER A 699 26.22 31.38 -2.03
CA SER A 699 26.71 30.32 -1.14
C SER A 699 27.89 30.81 -0.31
N ARG A 700 28.01 30.25 0.90
CA ARG A 700 29.16 30.51 1.78
C ARG A 700 30.45 30.03 1.08
N PRO A 701 31.53 30.83 1.07
CA PRO A 701 32.82 30.39 0.54
C PRO A 701 33.32 29.13 1.26
N SER A 702 33.74 28.11 0.50
CA SER A 702 34.24 26.82 1.01
C SER A 702 35.51 26.93 1.85
N ASN A 703 36.24 28.04 1.72
CA ASN A 703 37.55 28.24 2.32
C ASN A 703 37.47 28.80 3.76
N LEU A 704 36.27 28.99 4.30
CA LEU A 704 36.06 29.52 5.66
C LEU A 704 35.90 28.38 6.67
N PRO A 705 36.52 28.49 7.86
CA PRO A 705 36.44 27.45 8.90
C PRO A 705 35.00 27.19 9.35
N ALA A 706 34.67 25.93 9.64
CA ALA A 706 33.37 25.58 10.19
C ALA A 706 33.08 26.41 11.45
N THR A 707 31.85 26.92 11.54
CA THR A 707 31.44 27.85 12.59
C THR A 707 31.42 27.16 13.95
N SER A 708 32.21 27.64 14.92
CA SER A 708 32.21 27.18 16.32
C SER A 708 31.13 27.83 17.20
N TYR A 709 30.23 28.61 16.60
CA TYR A 709 29.20 29.36 17.31
C TYR A 709 28.16 28.43 17.94
N VAL A 710 28.06 28.50 19.28
CA VAL A 710 27.00 27.85 20.05
C VAL A 710 25.79 28.80 20.10
N PRO A 711 24.58 28.34 19.70
CA PRO A 711 23.36 29.14 19.81
C PRO A 711 23.11 29.61 21.25
N PHE A 712 22.56 30.82 21.40
CA PHE A 712 22.27 31.43 22.69
C PHE A 712 20.77 31.52 22.88
N PHE A 713 20.26 30.98 23.98
CA PHE A 713 18.85 31.04 24.31
C PHE A 713 18.65 31.84 25.61
N SER A 714 17.81 32.89 25.58
CA SER A 714 17.52 33.71 26.76
C SER A 714 16.61 33.03 27.77
N LEU A 715 15.94 31.94 27.39
CA LEU A 715 15.19 31.10 28.33
C LEU A 715 16.14 30.05 28.89
N PRO A 716 16.01 29.70 30.18
CA PRO A 716 16.79 28.61 30.74
C PRO A 716 16.56 27.34 29.91
N PRO A 717 17.60 26.50 29.70
CA PRO A 717 17.38 25.19 29.12
C PRO A 717 16.33 24.45 29.95
N PRO A 718 15.44 23.66 29.34
CA PRO A 718 14.53 22.80 30.09
C PRO A 718 15.36 22.02 31.11
N THR A 719 15.09 22.23 32.40
CA THR A 719 15.89 21.68 33.52
C THR A 719 15.84 20.15 33.58
N HIS A 720 14.90 19.54 32.87
CA HIS A 720 14.87 18.12 32.59
C HIS A 720 14.91 17.90 31.07
N LEU A 721 15.83 17.06 30.61
CA LEU A 721 15.66 16.29 29.37
C LEU A 721 14.44 15.38 29.60
N VAL A 722 13.24 15.94 29.49
CA VAL A 722 12.01 15.18 29.57
C VAL A 722 11.94 14.40 28.27
N THR A 723 12.42 13.15 28.31
CA THR A 723 11.90 12.12 27.41
C THR A 723 10.39 12.21 27.54
N SER A 724 9.74 12.64 26.46
CA SER A 724 8.27 12.65 26.38
C SER A 724 7.77 11.33 26.96
N ARG A 725 6.87 11.38 27.95
CA ARG A 725 6.14 10.19 28.45
C ARG A 725 5.52 9.38 27.31
N ASP A 726 5.27 10.04 26.17
CA ASP A 726 4.70 9.46 24.96
C ASP A 726 5.74 8.94 23.95
N SER A 727 7.05 9.02 24.22
CA SER A 727 8.10 8.55 23.30
C SER A 727 8.08 7.03 23.08
N GLU A 728 7.67 6.29 24.11
CA GLU A 728 7.49 4.82 24.12
C GLU A 728 6.06 4.38 23.77
N VAL A 729 5.10 5.31 23.68
CA VAL A 729 3.68 4.96 23.45
C VAL A 729 3.41 4.83 21.95
N ASP A 730 3.00 3.64 21.52
CA ASP A 730 2.49 3.44 20.16
C ASP A 730 1.03 3.89 20.07
N TRP A 731 0.81 5.17 19.73
CA TRP A 731 -0.52 5.77 19.63
C TRP A 731 -1.42 5.12 18.59
N ILE A 732 -0.82 4.59 17.52
CA ILE A 732 -1.56 3.91 16.45
C ILE A 732 -2.03 2.56 16.96
N LYS A 733 -1.16 1.81 17.66
CA LYS A 733 -1.54 0.56 18.32
C LYS A 733 -2.63 0.78 19.36
N ASN A 734 -2.51 1.80 20.22
CA ASN A 734 -3.53 2.14 21.21
C ASN A 734 -4.86 2.50 20.54
N SER A 735 -4.84 3.20 19.40
CA SER A 735 -6.06 3.46 18.62
C SER A 735 -6.73 2.17 18.15
N MET A 736 -5.93 1.20 17.71
CA MET A 736 -6.44 -0.11 17.30
C MET A 736 -6.95 -0.91 18.48
N THR A 737 -6.30 -0.88 19.65
CA THR A 737 -6.68 -1.73 20.78
C THR A 737 -7.79 -1.13 21.64
N GLN A 738 -7.85 0.21 21.75
CA GLN A 738 -8.74 0.96 22.65
C GLN A 738 -9.85 1.75 21.93
N GLY A 739 -9.81 1.83 20.59
CA GLY A 739 -10.91 2.31 19.73
C GLY A 739 -11.16 3.81 19.73
N LEU A 740 -10.40 4.58 20.51
CA LEU A 740 -10.36 6.01 20.31
C LEU A 740 -9.41 6.37 19.16
N PRO A 741 -9.59 7.52 18.50
CA PRO A 741 -8.60 7.99 17.54
C PRO A 741 -7.21 8.09 18.19
N TRP A 742 -6.14 7.77 17.44
CA TRP A 742 -4.75 7.77 17.94
C TRP A 742 -4.37 9.00 18.75
N PHE A 743 -4.93 10.16 18.40
CA PHE A 743 -4.68 11.39 19.10
C PHE A 743 -5.28 11.48 20.51
N LYS A 744 -6.36 10.75 20.81
CA LYS A 744 -6.89 10.71 22.18
C LYS A 744 -6.00 9.89 23.13
N HIS A 745 -5.08 9.09 22.59
CA HIS A 745 -4.07 8.34 23.36
C HIS A 745 -2.78 9.13 23.60
N LEU A 746 -2.73 10.39 23.15
CA LEU A 746 -1.67 11.33 23.52
C LEU A 746 -2.04 11.99 24.85
N SER A 747 -1.10 12.05 25.78
CA SER A 747 -1.34 12.69 27.07
C SER A 747 -1.35 14.23 26.98
N GLY A 748 -2.22 14.88 27.76
CA GLY A 748 -2.22 16.33 28.01
C GLY A 748 -2.39 17.25 26.79
N PHE A 749 -1.45 18.18 26.60
CA PHE A 749 -1.42 19.14 25.48
C PHE A 749 -1.37 18.43 24.10
N MET A 750 -0.76 17.25 24.03
CA MET A 750 -0.45 16.57 22.76
C MET A 750 -1.68 15.96 22.09
N GLY A 751 -2.68 15.48 22.84
CA GLY A 751 -3.88 14.89 22.25
C GLY A 751 -4.80 15.88 21.53
N ARG A 752 -4.71 17.15 21.91
CA ARG A 752 -5.49 18.24 21.29
C ARG A 752 -4.83 18.78 20.02
N LEU A 753 -3.50 18.67 19.86
CA LEU A 753 -2.72 19.14 18.70
C LEU A 753 -3.09 18.47 17.38
N THR A 754 -3.51 17.24 17.50
CA THR A 754 -3.49 16.31 16.40
C THR A 754 -4.78 16.28 15.60
N VAL A 755 -5.90 16.61 16.24
CA VAL A 755 -7.25 16.61 15.63
C VAL A 755 -7.29 17.49 14.38
N LEU A 756 -6.56 18.62 14.38
CA LEU A 756 -6.54 19.56 13.26
C LEU A 756 -5.40 19.35 12.25
N LEU A 757 -4.28 18.77 12.68
CA LEU A 757 -3.17 18.43 11.78
C LEU A 757 -3.56 17.32 10.78
N ASN A 758 -4.61 16.57 11.10
CA ASN A 758 -5.19 15.48 10.32
C ASN A 758 -5.68 15.91 8.91
N ASN A 759 -5.96 17.21 8.69
CA ASN A 759 -6.36 17.75 7.38
C ASN A 759 -5.26 18.54 6.66
N CYS A 760 -4.20 18.99 7.32
CA CYS A 760 -3.24 19.93 6.74
C CYS A 760 -1.87 19.35 6.38
N PHE A 761 -1.38 18.28 7.02
CA PHE A 761 -0.09 17.67 6.64
C PHE A 761 -0.07 17.10 5.21
N CYS A 762 -1.22 16.61 4.72
CA CYS A 762 -1.35 16.18 3.32
C CYS A 762 -1.04 17.31 2.31
N ARG A 763 -1.23 18.58 2.69
CA ARG A 763 -0.95 19.74 1.84
C ARG A 763 0.49 20.25 1.94
N MET A 764 1.18 20.05 3.07
CA MET A 764 2.58 20.51 3.21
C MET A 764 3.54 19.74 2.30
N ARG A 765 3.32 18.43 2.09
CA ARG A 765 4.15 17.65 1.14
C ARG A 765 3.95 18.07 -0.33
N CYS A 766 2.79 18.63 -0.68
CA CYS A 766 2.53 19.14 -2.04
C CYS A 766 3.09 20.55 -2.30
N ARG A 767 3.62 21.24 -1.28
CA ARG A 767 4.16 22.61 -1.43
C ARG A 767 5.64 22.75 -1.10
N PHE A 768 6.26 21.73 -0.51
CA PHE A 768 7.67 21.72 -0.11
C PHE A 768 8.48 20.58 -0.75
N LEU A 769 7.96 19.94 -1.80
CA LEU A 769 8.71 19.11 -2.74
C LEU A 769 8.73 19.76 -4.12
#